data_AF-A0A0R3U1M2-F1
#
_entry.id   AF-A0A0R3U1M2-F1
#
_cell.length_a   1.000
_cell.length_b   1.000
_cell.length_c   1.000
_cell.angle_alpha   90.00
_cell.angle_beta   90.00
_cell.angle_gamma   90.00
#
_symmetry.space_group_name_H-M   'P 1'
#
loop_
_entity.id
_entity.type
_entity.pdbx_description
1 polymer ?
#
loop_
_entity_poly.entity_id
_entity_poly.type
_entity_poly.pdbx_seq_one_letter_code
_entity_poly.pdbx_strand_id
1 'polypeptide(L)'
;MLGLTVDFSDDTELRHGLSVSEQAFVLCCGYVLVHHSHYRLLTDRDIHRLSHPHDDLTDEQSLAFVTAIIRSVSTEIEEKSNNIGEPENSKFTSVSWPLLTEALFKRGSLEKRSFARVERALRQMEELTNQFSAKTPEVERRGLEHFFWSRMPACWQIELSHAKLLTRIGSTKSALDIYLRWQQWDDIIASYTALGKRDLAEKVIRERIASGHETPDLYCCLGDVTGDRSHYETAWEHSKHRSARAVRTLGYLAFKLDKVAVDEGAFGDAITAYHRLIDLRQKHTDPQVLGMLTKAVCENLPDNANNGAARHFEKLLVLFGRATATNPSDADTWRHYATLILNGTVKLDAVMYQRAVQCLQKCYQCRLRAAAKGWELDKKARGDLLGDLQALSKVLLSNSIPTEPETETFLKSALSSLRLSLNTFSSRLKATEKITMPLFRVATRKIPFHCHGRRFSIAKSSSSIDFHQLDNVNFTERMRKNLVDRNSDVDFNNLLSIYRRFQNGEKDLRPKLERLFLSLPNFSHPDTPVGDPSKYRLIYRHGSPKSIPQPRNEVELLSNGVVSHMPRKQGHQTGLGVLGAPRSIVGGCGPRSYAFFGSLARLESALIQLTLDRTRRAGFRLVVVPDVLPASVIECCGFPTSGERNQIFKIGRMSADDPAVGQQYCLSGTAEMGLAGFCADNVFGGGGADAEFLCAVSRCYRREISPQESLLYRTHQFTKVEIFCVARPSREAGDRTFDKIIDFQSRLYSDLELHFRVLEIPTSELGNPAHRKVDIEALMPGEGMYGEISSTSNCTDYQAARLNIRWKEDDVAEVNPFAYTLNGTGCAATRILKALVETHQNTDGSINLPRVLWPYMNGIQKLQMEESPLMMY
;
A
#
# COMPACT_ATOMS: atom_id res chain seq x y z
N MET A 1 4.65 42.26 -24.70
CA MET A 1 3.51 41.42 -25.10
C MET A 1 4.05 40.21 -25.85
N LEU A 2 4.42 39.16 -25.13
CA LEU A 2 4.70 37.84 -25.71
C LEU A 2 3.85 36.87 -24.90
N GLY A 3 2.83 36.30 -25.56
CA GLY A 3 2.00 35.26 -24.98
C GLY A 3 2.79 33.95 -25.04
N LEU A 4 3.41 33.59 -23.92
CA LEU A 4 3.90 32.23 -23.69
C LEU A 4 2.78 31.46 -22.99
N THR A 5 2.08 30.63 -23.74
CA THR A 5 1.28 29.53 -23.21
C THR A 5 2.25 28.41 -22.82
N VAL A 6 2.48 28.24 -21.52
CA VAL A 6 3.13 27.03 -20.98
C VAL A 6 2.03 26.02 -20.77
N ASP A 7 1.99 24.98 -21.60
CA ASP A 7 1.04 23.87 -21.48
C ASP A 7 1.47 22.98 -20.30
N PHE A 8 0.64 22.93 -19.26
CA PHE A 8 0.85 22.06 -18.10
C PHE A 8 0.29 20.67 -18.41
N SER A 9 1.06 19.88 -19.16
CA SER A 9 0.86 18.43 -19.22
C SER A 9 1.56 17.77 -18.03
N ASP A 10 1.01 16.66 -17.53
CA ASP A 10 1.36 15.97 -16.27
C ASP A 10 2.80 15.41 -16.16
N ASP A 11 3.71 15.77 -17.07
CA ASP A 11 5.12 15.36 -17.03
C ASP A 11 6.09 16.56 -17.03
N THR A 12 7.03 16.50 -16.10
CA THR A 12 8.02 17.50 -15.68
C THR A 12 9.08 17.92 -16.71
N GLU A 13 8.72 18.23 -17.95
CA GLU A 13 9.69 18.79 -18.91
C GLU A 13 9.13 20.02 -19.64
N LEU A 14 9.73 21.17 -19.32
CA LEU A 14 9.66 22.39 -20.12
C LEU A 14 10.25 22.12 -21.50
N ARG A 15 9.42 21.63 -22.43
CA ARG A 15 9.77 21.35 -23.82
C ARG A 15 9.82 22.64 -24.63
N HIS A 16 10.91 23.37 -24.42
CA HIS A 16 11.60 24.31 -25.32
C HIS A 16 12.62 25.01 -24.42
N GLY A 17 13.86 25.15 -24.89
CA GLY A 17 14.91 25.84 -24.16
C GLY A 17 14.49 27.28 -23.91
N LEU A 18 13.81 27.51 -22.79
CA LEU A 18 13.43 28.85 -22.34
C LEU A 18 14.71 29.65 -22.28
N SER A 19 14.75 30.79 -22.97
CA SER A 19 15.80 31.77 -22.80
C SER A 19 15.94 32.12 -21.32
N VAL A 20 17.12 32.55 -20.89
CA VAL A 20 17.37 32.95 -19.49
C VAL A 20 16.36 34.01 -19.02
N SER A 21 15.88 34.86 -19.94
CA SER A 21 14.81 35.84 -19.68
C SER A 21 13.43 35.19 -19.47
N GLU A 22 13.10 34.12 -20.19
CA GLU A 22 11.86 33.36 -20.00
C GLU A 22 11.92 32.51 -18.73
N GLN A 23 13.08 31.93 -18.38
CA GLN A 23 13.30 31.25 -17.11
C GLN A 23 13.16 32.21 -15.92
N ALA A 24 13.70 33.43 -16.05
CA ALA A 24 13.51 34.51 -15.10
C ALA A 24 12.05 34.91 -14.94
N PHE A 25 11.36 35.11 -16.06
CA PHE A 25 9.94 35.44 -16.07
C PHE A 25 9.11 34.36 -15.35
N VAL A 26 9.35 33.09 -15.69
CA VAL A 26 8.70 31.90 -15.14
C VAL A 26 8.98 31.70 -13.63
N LEU A 27 10.18 32.04 -13.13
CA LEU A 27 10.50 32.03 -11.70
C LEU A 27 9.81 33.15 -10.89
N CYS A 28 9.56 34.30 -11.53
CA CYS A 28 9.32 35.57 -10.83
C CYS A 28 7.89 36.11 -10.93
N CYS A 29 7.19 35.85 -12.03
CA CYS A 29 5.82 36.28 -12.28
C CYS A 29 5.17 35.35 -13.31
N GLY A 30 4.03 34.74 -12.98
CA GLY A 30 2.98 34.80 -13.98
C GLY A 30 2.38 36.22 -13.99
N TYR A 31 2.16 36.78 -15.17
CA TYR A 31 1.50 38.05 -15.52
C TYR A 31 1.49 39.25 -14.55
N VAL A 32 1.92 40.41 -15.08
CA VAL A 32 1.42 41.72 -14.66
C VAL A 32 0.11 41.99 -15.43
N LEU A 33 -1.02 42.01 -14.73
CA LEU A 33 -2.29 42.49 -15.29
C LEU A 33 -2.33 44.02 -15.19
N VAL A 34 -2.40 44.70 -16.34
CA VAL A 34 -2.71 46.13 -16.41
C VAL A 34 -4.22 46.25 -16.53
N HIS A 35 -4.90 46.58 -15.44
CA HIS A 35 -6.27 47.07 -15.50
C HIS A 35 -6.33 48.39 -14.73
N HIS A 36 -6.76 49.45 -15.43
CA HIS A 36 -6.94 50.83 -14.99
C HIS A 36 -6.42 51.17 -13.56
N SER A 37 -5.27 51.85 -13.53
CA SER A 37 -4.74 52.65 -12.42
C SER A 37 -3.97 51.97 -11.28
N HIS A 38 -3.91 50.64 -11.14
CA HIS A 38 -3.14 49.99 -10.06
C HIS A 38 -2.35 48.76 -10.52
N TYR A 39 -1.03 48.77 -10.25
CA TYR A 39 -0.15 47.62 -10.44
C TYR A 39 -0.27 46.68 -9.24
N ARG A 40 -0.59 45.40 -9.48
CA ARG A 40 -0.62 44.36 -8.43
C ARG A 40 0.22 43.17 -8.87
N LEU A 41 1.22 42.80 -8.06
CA LEU A 41 2.03 41.60 -8.23
C LEU A 41 1.21 40.37 -7.80
N LEU A 42 1.06 39.40 -8.69
CA LEU A 42 0.39 38.11 -8.41
C LEU A 42 1.43 37.03 -8.05
N THR A 43 1.06 36.07 -7.21
CA THR A 43 1.87 34.89 -6.87
C THR A 43 1.48 33.68 -7.73
N ASP A 44 2.32 32.64 -7.80
CA ASP A 44 2.04 31.39 -8.55
C ASP A 44 0.66 30.79 -8.20
N ARG A 45 0.24 30.93 -6.93
CA ARG A 45 -1.08 30.48 -6.46
C ARG A 45 -2.23 31.35 -6.93
N ASP A 46 -2.02 32.66 -7.04
CA ASP A 46 -3.08 33.58 -7.48
C ASP A 46 -3.43 33.35 -8.95
N ILE A 47 -2.47 32.89 -9.75
CA ILE A 47 -2.62 32.66 -11.19
C ILE A 47 -3.24 31.31 -11.46
N HIS A 48 -2.82 30.29 -10.71
CA HIS A 48 -3.51 29.00 -10.69
C HIS A 48 -4.98 29.17 -10.30
N ARG A 49 -5.28 29.98 -9.28
CA ARG A 49 -6.68 30.29 -8.90
C ARG A 49 -7.44 31.10 -9.93
N LEU A 50 -6.77 31.90 -10.75
CA LEU A 50 -7.43 32.62 -11.85
C LEU A 50 -7.79 31.69 -13.01
N SER A 51 -6.93 30.71 -13.32
CA SER A 51 -7.20 29.70 -14.35
C SER A 51 -8.14 28.61 -13.85
N HIS A 52 -8.00 28.19 -12.59
CA HIS A 52 -8.70 27.08 -11.94
C HIS A 52 -9.18 27.55 -10.55
N PRO A 53 -10.37 28.19 -10.45
CA PRO A 53 -10.86 28.86 -9.24
C PRO A 53 -11.03 27.99 -8.00
N HIS A 54 -10.99 26.67 -8.17
CA HIS A 54 -11.28 25.69 -7.13
C HIS A 54 -10.09 24.79 -6.79
N ASP A 55 -8.95 24.94 -7.47
CA ASP A 55 -7.75 24.13 -7.22
C ASP A 55 -6.59 25.01 -6.74
N ASP A 56 -5.89 24.53 -5.71
CA ASP A 56 -4.61 25.08 -5.26
C ASP A 56 -3.47 24.23 -5.84
N LEU A 57 -2.42 24.88 -6.34
CA LEU A 57 -1.23 24.21 -6.86
C LEU A 57 -0.58 23.37 -5.75
N THR A 58 -0.42 22.07 -5.98
CA THR A 58 0.16 21.16 -4.97
C THR A 58 1.65 21.44 -4.81
N ASP A 59 2.19 21.15 -3.61
CA ASP A 59 3.63 21.28 -3.35
C ASP A 59 4.46 20.40 -4.30
N GLU A 60 3.90 19.27 -4.77
CA GLU A 60 4.55 18.35 -5.71
C GLU A 60 4.61 18.92 -7.13
N GLN A 61 3.52 19.52 -7.62
CA GLN A 61 3.52 20.22 -8.92
C GLN A 61 4.49 21.42 -8.91
N SER A 62 4.55 22.16 -7.80
CA SER A 62 5.52 23.25 -7.63
C SER A 62 6.97 22.74 -7.64
N LEU A 63 7.22 21.58 -7.02
CA LEU A 63 8.55 20.97 -6.94
C LEU A 63 9.01 20.44 -8.30
N ALA A 64 8.10 19.80 -9.02
CA ALA A 64 8.23 19.36 -10.40
C ALA A 64 8.73 20.49 -11.31
N PHE A 65 8.02 21.62 -11.28
CA PHE A 65 8.33 22.81 -12.07
C PHE A 65 9.70 23.42 -11.74
N VAL A 66 9.98 23.65 -10.45
CA VAL A 66 11.27 24.21 -10.02
C VAL A 66 12.44 23.28 -10.40
N THR A 67 12.22 21.97 -10.38
CA THR A 67 13.24 20.99 -10.77
C THR A 67 13.54 21.03 -12.27
N ALA A 68 12.54 21.27 -13.12
CA ALA A 68 12.73 21.44 -14.56
C ALA A 68 13.59 22.69 -14.87
N ILE A 69 13.35 23.81 -14.17
CA ILE A 69 14.14 25.04 -14.33
C ILE A 69 15.60 24.82 -13.90
N ILE A 70 15.82 24.12 -12.78
CA ILE A 70 17.19 23.79 -12.34
C ILE A 70 17.90 22.94 -13.40
N ARG A 71 17.20 21.98 -14.02
CA ARG A 71 17.76 21.15 -15.10
C ARG A 71 18.11 21.97 -16.33
N SER A 72 17.21 22.84 -16.80
CA SER A 72 17.46 23.67 -18.00
C SER A 72 18.66 24.59 -17.82
N VAL A 73 18.82 25.19 -16.63
CA VAL A 73 19.98 26.02 -16.28
C VAL A 73 21.26 25.19 -16.15
N SER A 74 21.17 23.92 -15.74
CA SER A 74 22.35 23.05 -15.56
C SER A 74 22.82 22.40 -16.87
N THR A 75 21.94 22.09 -17.81
CA THR A 75 22.29 21.48 -19.10
C THR A 75 23.09 22.42 -20.00
N GLU A 76 22.90 23.74 -19.89
CA GLU A 76 23.76 24.74 -20.56
C GLU A 76 25.23 24.68 -20.10
N ILE A 77 25.53 24.05 -18.95
CA ILE A 77 26.87 23.94 -18.36
C ILE A 77 27.68 22.81 -19.03
N GLU A 78 27.06 21.66 -19.26
CA GLU A 78 27.74 20.45 -19.77
C GLU A 78 28.04 20.53 -21.27
N GLU A 79 27.20 21.20 -22.07
CA GLU A 79 27.44 21.36 -23.51
C GLU A 79 28.62 22.28 -23.81
N LYS A 80 28.94 23.24 -22.93
CA LYS A 80 30.02 24.21 -23.13
C LYS A 80 31.37 23.75 -22.55
N SER A 81 31.41 22.89 -21.53
CA SER A 81 32.69 22.34 -21.03
C SER A 81 33.38 21.39 -22.02
N ASN A 82 32.62 20.82 -22.97
CA ASN A 82 33.14 19.92 -23.99
C ASN A 82 33.63 20.63 -25.28
N ASN A 83 33.39 21.93 -25.44
CA ASN A 83 33.83 22.73 -26.60
C ASN A 83 34.92 23.73 -26.20
N ILE A 84 36.13 23.23 -25.92
CA ILE A 84 37.32 24.06 -25.74
C ILE A 84 38.02 24.17 -27.11
N GLY A 85 37.67 25.18 -27.92
CA GLY A 85 38.31 25.32 -29.23
C GLY A 85 37.89 26.46 -30.17
N GLU A 86 37.15 27.49 -29.75
CA GLU A 86 36.80 28.59 -30.66
C GLU A 86 37.03 29.99 -30.07
N PRO A 87 37.45 30.97 -30.91
CA PRO A 87 37.93 32.27 -30.47
C PRO A 87 36.80 33.27 -30.12
N GLU A 88 37.22 34.27 -29.33
CA GLU A 88 36.50 35.44 -28.83
C GLU A 88 35.54 36.09 -29.84
N ASN A 89 34.21 35.84 -29.73
CA ASN A 89 33.15 36.84 -29.95
C ASN A 89 31.69 36.36 -29.73
N SER A 90 31.45 35.26 -29.00
CA SER A 90 30.10 34.99 -28.51
C SER A 90 29.92 35.66 -27.14
N LYS A 91 28.87 36.46 -26.98
CA LYS A 91 28.41 36.90 -25.65
C LYS A 91 28.11 35.64 -24.85
N PHE A 92 29.07 35.21 -24.03
CA PHE A 92 28.91 34.08 -23.13
C PHE A 92 27.72 34.36 -22.22
N THR A 93 26.59 33.70 -22.45
CA THR A 93 25.52 33.61 -21.46
C THR A 93 26.05 32.76 -20.31
N SER A 94 26.61 33.43 -19.31
CA SER A 94 26.93 32.85 -18.02
C SER A 94 25.63 32.38 -17.37
N VAL A 95 25.64 31.19 -16.77
CA VAL A 95 24.58 30.71 -15.88
C VAL A 95 24.14 31.86 -14.97
N SER A 96 22.86 32.23 -15.07
CA SER A 96 22.32 33.33 -14.28
C SER A 96 22.26 32.93 -12.82
N TRP A 97 23.26 33.39 -12.08
CA TRP A 97 23.43 33.07 -10.67
C TRP A 97 22.22 33.48 -9.81
N PRO A 98 21.58 34.64 -10.03
CA PRO A 98 20.35 35.01 -9.32
C PRO A 98 19.19 34.04 -9.55
N LEU A 99 19.03 33.50 -10.76
CA LEU A 99 17.94 32.58 -11.10
C LEU A 99 18.13 31.20 -10.50
N LEU A 100 19.35 30.66 -10.61
CA LEU A 100 19.69 29.37 -10.02
C LEU A 100 19.55 29.41 -8.49
N THR A 101 19.98 30.52 -7.87
CA THR A 101 19.82 30.75 -6.42
C THR A 101 18.35 30.74 -6.01
N GLU A 102 17.48 31.46 -6.73
CA GLU A 102 16.06 31.49 -6.42
C GLU A 102 15.38 30.12 -6.61
N ALA A 103 15.68 29.43 -7.73
CA ALA A 103 15.13 28.11 -8.00
C ALA A 103 15.53 27.09 -6.93
N LEU A 104 16.82 27.05 -6.57
CA LEU A 104 17.29 26.18 -5.50
C LEU A 104 16.68 26.58 -4.15
N PHE A 105 16.54 27.87 -3.86
CA PHE A 105 15.91 28.29 -2.60
C PHE A 105 14.43 27.85 -2.51
N LYS A 106 13.67 27.98 -3.60
CA LYS A 106 12.28 27.49 -3.69
C LYS A 106 12.21 25.97 -3.54
N ARG A 107 13.09 25.22 -4.21
CA ARG A 107 13.15 23.74 -4.10
C ARG A 107 13.39 23.29 -2.66
N GLY A 108 14.41 23.82 -1.99
CA GLY A 108 14.69 23.46 -0.59
C GLY A 108 13.54 23.84 0.34
N SER A 109 12.84 24.93 0.05
CA SER A 109 11.64 25.35 0.80
C SER A 109 10.43 24.44 0.62
N LEU A 110 10.29 23.77 -0.53
CA LEU A 110 9.23 22.79 -0.78
C LEU A 110 9.59 21.42 -0.20
N GLU A 111 10.85 21.00 -0.34
CA GLU A 111 11.33 19.70 0.13
C GLU A 111 11.37 19.57 1.65
N LYS A 112 11.42 20.69 2.40
CA LYS A 112 11.43 20.71 3.87
C LYS A 112 10.28 19.94 4.51
N ARG A 113 9.17 19.70 3.81
CA ARG A 113 8.00 18.99 4.36
C ARG A 113 8.15 17.47 4.39
N SER A 114 9.06 16.90 3.59
CA SER A 114 9.29 15.46 3.50
C SER A 114 10.51 15.01 4.30
N PHE A 115 10.32 14.05 5.22
CA PHE A 115 11.42 13.46 6.00
C PHE A 115 12.48 12.79 5.11
N ALA A 116 12.08 12.18 4.00
CA ALA A 116 12.99 11.51 3.08
C ALA A 116 13.84 12.49 2.23
N ARG A 117 13.43 13.76 2.11
CA ARG A 117 14.08 14.77 1.27
C ARG A 117 14.74 15.90 2.08
N VAL A 118 14.54 15.93 3.39
CA VAL A 118 15.06 16.98 4.29
C VAL A 118 16.59 17.07 4.27
N GLU A 119 17.30 15.95 4.15
CA GLU A 119 18.76 15.95 4.09
C GLU A 119 19.29 16.68 2.84
N ARG A 120 18.64 16.46 1.69
CA ARG A 120 18.96 17.17 0.45
C ARG A 120 18.66 18.66 0.56
N ALA A 121 17.51 19.02 1.13
CA ALA A 121 17.14 20.41 1.37
C ALA A 121 18.14 21.13 2.28
N LEU A 122 18.67 20.43 3.29
CA LEU A 122 19.69 20.95 4.20
C LEU A 122 21.00 21.27 3.46
N ARG A 123 21.58 20.28 2.76
CA ARG A 123 22.82 20.44 1.98
C ARG A 123 22.70 21.57 0.95
N GLN A 124 21.54 21.68 0.32
CA GLN A 124 21.26 22.71 -0.66
C GLN A 124 21.22 24.12 -0.04
N MET A 125 20.60 24.28 1.13
CA MET A 125 20.56 25.57 1.83
C MET A 125 21.93 25.97 2.39
N GLU A 126 22.73 25.01 2.81
CA GLU A 126 24.13 25.22 3.22
C GLU A 126 24.98 25.72 2.04
N GLU A 127 24.88 25.07 0.87
CA GLU A 127 25.58 25.51 -0.33
C GLU A 127 25.16 26.92 -0.78
N LEU A 128 23.84 27.20 -0.76
CA LEU A 128 23.30 28.53 -1.06
C LEU A 128 23.72 29.61 -0.05
N THR A 129 24.12 29.23 1.15
CA THR A 129 24.69 30.17 2.13
C THR A 129 26.15 30.46 1.79
N ASN A 130 26.92 29.41 1.48
CA ASN A 130 28.34 29.51 1.21
C ASN A 130 28.66 30.31 -0.06
N GLN A 131 27.79 30.25 -1.08
CA GLN A 131 27.99 30.98 -2.34
C GLN A 131 28.11 32.51 -2.19
N PHE A 132 27.49 33.12 -1.17
CA PHE A 132 27.62 34.58 -0.97
C PHE A 132 29.03 34.99 -0.54
N SER A 133 29.78 34.07 0.05
CA SER A 133 31.18 34.27 0.43
C SER A 133 32.17 33.85 -0.67
N ALA A 134 31.68 33.22 -1.75
CA ALA A 134 32.51 32.76 -2.85
C ALA A 134 33.00 33.93 -3.72
N LYS A 135 34.30 33.97 -4.02
CA LYS A 135 34.92 34.97 -4.91
C LYS A 135 34.79 34.62 -6.39
N THR A 136 34.37 33.39 -6.71
CA THR A 136 34.24 32.86 -8.06
C THR A 136 32.82 32.36 -8.32
N PRO A 137 32.27 32.53 -9.54
CA PRO A 137 32.85 33.27 -10.66
C PRO A 137 32.86 34.80 -10.41
N GLU A 138 33.65 35.54 -11.20
CA GLU A 138 33.71 37.00 -11.17
C GLU A 138 32.33 37.61 -11.35
N VAL A 139 32.12 38.80 -10.75
CA VAL A 139 30.81 39.48 -10.71
C VAL A 139 30.19 39.66 -12.10
N GLU A 140 31.01 39.97 -13.11
CA GLU A 140 30.60 40.13 -14.51
C GLU A 140 30.02 38.85 -15.13
N ARG A 141 30.40 37.68 -14.59
CA ARG A 141 29.95 36.36 -15.02
C ARG A 141 28.83 35.79 -14.15
N ARG A 142 28.22 36.60 -13.29
CA ARG A 142 27.07 36.20 -12.45
C ARG A 142 25.73 36.51 -13.10
N GLY A 143 25.70 37.17 -14.26
CA GLY A 143 24.47 37.55 -14.96
C GLY A 143 23.62 38.56 -14.17
N LEU A 144 24.24 39.69 -13.80
CA LEU A 144 23.62 40.75 -12.98
C LEU A 144 22.33 41.33 -13.57
N GLU A 145 22.17 41.30 -14.89
CA GLU A 145 20.96 41.71 -15.60
C GLU A 145 19.71 40.96 -15.12
N HIS A 146 19.87 39.70 -14.68
CA HIS A 146 18.78 38.88 -14.17
C HIS A 146 18.49 39.12 -12.69
N PHE A 147 19.38 39.78 -11.95
CA PHE A 147 19.18 40.07 -10.53
C PHE A 147 17.95 40.95 -10.30
N PHE A 148 17.67 41.88 -11.21
CA PHE A 148 16.50 42.76 -11.12
C PHE A 148 15.21 42.10 -11.59
N TRP A 149 15.31 40.97 -12.31
CA TRP A 149 14.17 40.18 -12.76
C TRP A 149 13.85 39.06 -11.79
N SER A 150 14.86 38.56 -11.06
CA SER A 150 14.71 37.52 -10.05
C SER A 150 14.18 38.07 -8.72
N ARG A 151 13.35 37.30 -8.01
CA ARG A 151 13.04 37.55 -6.60
C ARG A 151 14.10 36.91 -5.72
N MET A 152 15.36 37.18 -6.03
CA MET A 152 16.48 36.54 -5.36
C MET A 152 16.38 36.75 -3.84
N PRO A 153 16.37 35.68 -3.05
CA PRO A 153 16.31 35.80 -1.60
C PRO A 153 17.59 36.47 -1.10
N ALA A 154 17.44 37.36 -0.12
CA ALA A 154 18.59 37.92 0.57
C ALA A 154 19.34 36.84 1.35
N CYS A 155 20.65 37.02 1.55
CA CYS A 155 21.49 36.06 2.29
C CYS A 155 20.88 35.67 3.64
N TRP A 156 20.34 36.63 4.38
CA TRP A 156 19.67 36.36 5.66
C TRP A 156 18.42 35.47 5.54
N GLN A 157 17.65 35.57 4.44
CA GLN A 157 16.47 34.72 4.25
C GLN A 157 16.86 33.26 4.00
N ILE A 158 17.99 33.05 3.30
CA ILE A 158 18.57 31.72 3.08
C ILE A 158 19.10 31.16 4.41
N GLU A 159 19.91 31.94 5.12
CA GLU A 159 20.47 31.52 6.42
C GLU A 159 19.37 31.21 7.45
N LEU A 160 18.31 32.03 7.55
CA LEU A 160 17.18 31.73 8.43
C LEU A 160 16.38 30.50 8.01
N SER A 161 16.25 30.25 6.71
CA SER A 161 15.61 29.02 6.22
C SER A 161 16.45 27.79 6.52
N HIS A 162 17.78 27.91 6.44
CA HIS A 162 18.73 26.87 6.86
C HIS A 162 18.62 26.61 8.37
N ALA A 163 18.60 27.64 9.21
CA ALA A 163 18.45 27.52 10.66
C ALA A 163 17.13 26.83 11.05
N LYS A 164 16.03 27.12 10.34
CA LYS A 164 14.73 26.45 10.54
C LYS A 164 14.79 24.95 10.20
N LEU A 165 15.53 24.57 9.17
CA LEU A 165 15.78 23.15 8.84
C LEU A 165 16.65 22.47 9.92
N LEU A 166 17.72 23.13 10.37
CA LEU A 166 18.60 22.65 11.44
C LEU A 166 17.82 22.40 12.74
N THR A 167 16.93 23.32 13.11
CA THR A 167 16.04 23.16 14.28
C THR A 167 15.15 21.92 14.13
N ARG A 168 14.60 21.68 12.94
CA ARG A 168 13.69 20.55 12.67
C ARG A 168 14.37 19.18 12.74
N ILE A 169 15.65 19.09 12.35
CA ILE A 169 16.45 17.85 12.48
C ILE A 169 17.04 17.68 13.89
N GLY A 170 16.78 18.61 14.81
CA GLY A 170 17.27 18.57 16.19
C GLY A 170 18.65 19.22 16.41
N SER A 171 19.25 19.84 15.39
CA SER A 171 20.51 20.58 15.51
C SER A 171 20.29 22.02 16.03
N THR A 172 19.74 22.12 17.23
CA THR A 172 19.32 23.40 17.84
C THR A 172 20.50 24.35 18.11
N LYS A 173 21.69 23.82 18.41
CA LYS A 173 22.89 24.64 18.67
C LYS A 173 23.37 25.37 17.41
N SER A 174 23.48 24.66 16.28
CA SER A 174 23.88 25.27 15.00
C SER A 174 22.83 26.24 14.48
N ALA A 175 21.54 25.96 14.71
CA ALA A 175 20.46 26.90 14.38
C ALA A 175 20.54 28.17 15.22
N LEU A 176 20.79 28.04 16.53
CA LEU A 176 20.93 29.16 17.46
C LEU A 176 22.04 30.13 17.06
N ASP A 177 23.20 29.63 16.61
CA ASP A 177 24.31 30.48 16.16
C ASP A 177 23.88 31.39 14.98
N ILE A 178 23.06 30.87 14.07
CA ILE A 178 22.49 31.64 12.96
C ILE A 178 21.40 32.61 13.44
N TYR A 179 20.52 32.18 14.34
CA TYR A 179 19.47 33.04 14.88
C TYR A 179 20.04 34.23 15.66
N LEU A 180 21.12 34.02 16.42
CA LEU A 180 21.86 35.07 17.13
C LEU A 180 22.45 36.10 16.15
N ARG A 181 23.06 35.62 15.06
CA ARG A 181 23.64 36.49 14.01
C ARG A 181 22.61 37.43 13.41
N TRP A 182 21.41 36.93 13.13
CA TRP A 182 20.30 37.70 12.53
C TRP A 182 19.30 38.24 13.55
N GLN A 183 19.62 38.17 14.84
CA GLN A 183 18.81 38.71 15.92
C GLN A 183 17.34 38.27 15.86
N GLN A 184 17.07 37.00 15.53
CA GLN A 184 15.72 36.44 15.50
C GLN A 184 15.28 36.05 16.91
N TRP A 185 14.83 37.04 17.68
CA TRP A 185 14.60 36.91 19.12
C TRP A 185 13.63 35.79 19.51
N ASP A 186 12.54 35.61 18.76
CA ASP A 186 11.56 34.54 19.04
C ASP A 186 12.20 33.15 18.90
N ASP A 187 12.97 32.94 17.82
CA ASP A 187 13.68 31.69 17.56
C ASP A 187 14.86 31.48 18.53
N ILE A 188 15.51 32.56 18.99
CA ILE A 188 16.57 32.52 20.03
C ILE A 188 15.97 32.06 21.37
N ILE A 189 14.85 32.66 21.79
CA ILE A 189 14.15 32.30 23.04
C ILE A 189 13.70 30.84 22.98
N ALA A 190 13.11 30.43 21.86
CA ALA A 190 12.69 29.05 21.65
C ALA A 190 13.89 28.08 21.69
N SER A 191 15.01 28.45 21.06
CA SER A 191 16.23 27.64 21.03
C SER A 191 16.90 27.51 22.40
N TYR A 192 17.03 28.60 23.17
CA TYR A 192 17.55 28.54 24.53
C TYR A 192 16.66 27.70 25.45
N THR A 193 15.34 27.84 25.31
CA THR A 193 14.37 27.03 26.06
C THR A 193 14.49 25.55 25.72
N ALA A 194 14.61 25.21 24.43
CA ALA A 194 14.79 23.84 23.95
C ALA A 194 16.13 23.22 24.39
N LEU A 195 17.19 24.04 24.51
CA LEU A 195 18.50 23.64 25.04
C LEU A 195 18.55 23.59 26.58
N GLY A 196 17.46 23.91 27.27
CA GLY A 196 17.38 23.96 28.73
C GLY A 196 18.07 25.16 29.38
N LYS A 197 18.55 26.13 28.60
CA LYS A 197 19.25 27.34 29.09
C LYS A 197 18.26 28.47 29.41
N ARG A 198 17.39 28.23 30.39
CA ARG A 198 16.29 29.14 30.77
C ARG A 198 16.78 30.51 31.22
N ASP A 199 17.88 30.59 31.96
CA ASP A 199 18.43 31.86 32.45
C ASP A 199 18.84 32.81 31.30
N LEU A 200 19.40 32.25 30.22
CA LEU A 200 19.74 33.02 29.03
C LEU A 200 18.49 33.46 28.25
N ALA A 201 17.47 32.60 28.18
CA ALA A 201 16.19 32.96 27.57
C ALA A 201 15.51 34.10 28.34
N GLU A 202 15.49 34.02 29.67
CA GLU A 202 14.93 35.06 30.54
C GLU A 202 15.66 36.39 30.36
N LYS A 203 17.00 36.37 30.37
CA LYS A 203 17.82 37.56 30.15
C LYS A 203 17.49 38.26 28.83
N VAL A 204 17.43 37.50 27.74
CA VAL A 204 17.08 38.04 26.41
C VAL A 204 15.66 38.63 26.39
N ILE A 205 14.69 37.97 27.03
CA ILE A 205 13.31 38.48 27.11
C ILE A 205 13.26 39.80 27.88
N ARG A 206 13.93 39.88 29.04
CA ARG A 206 13.95 41.08 29.88
C ARG A 206 14.66 42.25 29.20
N GLU A 207 15.79 42.01 28.53
CA GLU A 207 16.48 43.02 27.73
C GLU A 207 15.60 43.55 26.59
N ARG A 208 14.77 42.68 26.00
CA ARG A 208 13.85 43.07 24.92
C ARG A 208 12.67 43.92 25.42
N ILE A 209 12.12 43.57 26.58
CA ILE A 209 11.10 44.36 27.27
C ILE A 209 11.69 45.75 27.62
N ALA A 210 12.88 45.77 28.23
CA ALA A 210 13.54 47.02 28.63
C ALA A 210 13.91 47.94 27.46
N SER A 211 14.12 47.40 26.25
CA SER A 211 14.38 48.18 25.03
C SER A 211 13.12 48.75 24.36
N GLY A 212 11.95 48.66 25.01
CA GLY A 212 10.69 49.28 24.56
C GLY A 212 9.90 48.46 23.54
N HIS A 213 10.29 47.20 23.28
CA HIS A 213 9.57 46.28 22.40
C HIS A 213 8.61 45.38 23.17
N GLU A 214 7.85 45.94 24.11
CA GLU A 214 6.92 45.17 24.91
C GLU A 214 5.78 44.59 24.06
N THR A 215 5.63 43.27 24.11
CA THR A 215 4.52 42.58 23.46
C THR A 215 3.89 41.58 24.42
N PRO A 216 2.57 41.33 24.29
CA PRO A 216 1.91 40.28 25.08
C PRO A 216 2.58 38.91 24.96
N ASP A 217 3.18 38.60 23.81
CA ASP A 217 3.88 37.33 23.59
C ASP A 217 5.20 37.24 24.37
N LEU A 218 5.96 38.34 24.51
CA LEU A 218 7.17 38.36 25.33
C LEU A 218 6.85 38.14 26.82
N TYR A 219 5.77 38.74 27.32
CA TYR A 219 5.29 38.48 28.67
C TYR A 219 4.82 37.03 28.86
N CYS A 220 4.18 36.43 27.85
CA CYS A 220 3.86 34.99 27.87
C CYS A 220 5.13 34.14 27.89
N CYS A 221 6.13 34.45 27.06
CA CYS A 221 7.42 33.75 27.07
C CYS A 221 8.16 33.91 28.40
N LEU A 222 8.07 35.09 29.03
CA LEU A 222 8.64 35.34 30.36
C LEU A 222 7.97 34.46 31.42
N GLY A 223 6.64 34.34 31.36
CA GLY A 223 5.89 33.40 32.19
C GLY A 223 6.30 31.93 31.94
N ASP A 224 6.54 31.55 30.68
CA ASP A 224 6.94 30.18 30.32
C ASP A 224 8.34 29.81 30.86
N VAL A 225 9.25 30.79 30.92
CA VAL A 225 10.62 30.60 31.41
C VAL A 225 10.70 30.67 32.94
N THR A 226 10.00 31.63 33.56
CA THR A 226 10.02 31.88 35.01
C THR A 226 9.03 31.02 35.80
N GLY A 227 7.96 30.57 35.16
CA GLY A 227 6.84 29.86 35.79
C GLY A 227 5.91 30.77 36.61
N ASP A 228 6.11 32.09 36.60
CA ASP A 228 5.29 33.02 37.37
C ASP A 228 4.03 33.44 36.61
N ARG A 229 2.89 33.30 37.29
CA ARG A 229 1.55 33.61 36.79
C ARG A 229 1.37 35.08 36.45
N SER A 230 2.00 35.97 37.21
CA SER A 230 1.81 37.43 37.09
C SER A 230 2.09 37.92 35.66
N HIS A 231 3.11 37.36 35.01
CA HIS A 231 3.50 37.72 33.65
C HIS A 231 2.41 37.43 32.61
N TYR A 232 1.60 36.38 32.79
CA TYR A 232 0.48 36.11 31.87
C TYR A 232 -0.70 37.07 32.09
N GLU A 233 -0.90 37.56 33.32
CA GLU A 233 -1.90 38.57 33.64
C GLU A 233 -1.49 39.92 33.03
N THR A 234 -0.22 40.30 33.19
CA THR A 234 0.37 41.45 32.49
C THR A 234 0.21 41.32 30.98
N ALA A 235 0.46 40.14 30.40
CA ALA A 235 0.24 39.90 28.97
C ALA A 235 -1.23 40.09 28.55
N TRP A 236 -2.16 39.63 29.39
CA TRP A 236 -3.59 39.72 29.14
C TRP A 236 -4.09 41.15 29.16
N GLU A 237 -3.70 41.92 30.17
CA GLU A 237 -4.01 43.35 30.31
C GLU A 237 -3.36 44.17 29.19
N HIS A 238 -2.07 43.96 28.93
CA HIS A 238 -1.34 44.65 27.87
C HIS A 238 -1.97 44.40 26.48
N SER A 239 -2.57 43.23 26.27
CA SER A 239 -3.29 42.90 25.02
C SER A 239 -4.70 43.49 24.92
N LYS A 240 -5.18 44.23 25.94
CA LYS A 240 -6.58 44.65 26.08
C LYS A 240 -7.55 43.48 25.96
N HIS A 241 -7.22 42.36 26.60
CA HIS A 241 -8.04 41.14 26.59
C HIS A 241 -8.21 40.50 25.21
N ARG A 242 -7.20 40.61 24.34
CA ARG A 242 -7.22 40.02 22.98
C ARG A 242 -6.22 38.88 22.81
N SER A 243 -5.25 38.73 23.71
CA SER A 243 -4.24 37.67 23.60
C SER A 243 -4.83 36.29 23.86
N ALA A 244 -5.08 35.55 22.79
CA ALA A 244 -5.53 34.16 22.84
C ALA A 244 -4.52 33.24 23.55
N ARG A 245 -3.21 33.57 23.53
CA ARG A 245 -2.19 32.79 24.24
C ARG A 245 -2.27 33.02 25.75
N ALA A 246 -2.32 34.28 26.19
CA ALA A 246 -2.40 34.63 27.61
C ALA A 246 -3.66 34.04 28.27
N VAL A 247 -4.84 34.20 27.67
CA VAL A 247 -6.10 33.65 28.23
C VAL A 247 -6.13 32.13 28.24
N ARG A 248 -5.53 31.46 27.24
CA ARG A 248 -5.42 30.00 27.24
C ARG A 248 -4.50 29.51 28.35
N THR A 249 -3.36 30.15 28.55
CA THR A 249 -2.41 29.77 29.59
C THR A 249 -2.94 30.11 30.98
N LEU A 250 -3.54 31.28 31.19
CA LEU A 250 -4.24 31.63 32.43
C LEU A 250 -5.41 30.68 32.71
N GLY A 251 -6.19 30.33 31.69
CA GLY A 251 -7.24 29.32 31.79
C GLY A 251 -6.70 27.91 32.09
N TYR A 252 -5.48 27.57 31.64
CA TYR A 252 -4.81 26.32 31.99
C TYR A 252 -4.24 26.33 33.41
N LEU A 253 -3.70 27.47 33.86
CA LEU A 253 -3.23 27.65 35.24
C LEU A 253 -4.41 27.67 36.24
N ALA A 254 -5.52 28.31 35.89
CA ALA A 254 -6.78 28.25 36.63
C ALA A 254 -7.37 26.83 36.63
N PHE A 255 -7.26 26.10 35.53
CA PHE A 255 -7.62 24.68 35.47
C PHE A 255 -6.68 23.80 36.30
N LYS A 256 -5.41 24.19 36.48
CA LYS A 256 -4.50 23.54 37.43
C LYS A 256 -4.94 23.78 38.88
N LEU A 257 -5.63 24.90 39.15
CA LEU A 257 -6.32 25.19 40.41
C LEU A 257 -7.66 24.43 40.55
N ASP A 258 -8.37 24.06 39.47
CA ASP A 258 -9.58 23.21 39.53
C ASP A 258 -9.30 21.80 40.11
N LYS A 259 -8.06 21.30 39.98
CA LYS A 259 -7.66 20.08 40.69
C LYS A 259 -7.70 20.26 42.22
N VAL A 260 -7.43 21.47 42.71
CA VAL A 260 -7.46 21.82 44.13
C VAL A 260 -8.89 21.92 44.67
N ALA A 261 -9.86 22.40 43.88
CA ALA A 261 -11.26 22.49 44.31
C ALA A 261 -11.95 21.11 44.51
N VAL A 262 -11.55 20.11 43.73
CA VAL A 262 -11.97 18.71 43.94
C VAL A 262 -11.31 18.12 45.19
N ASP A 263 -10.05 18.46 45.44
CA ASP A 263 -9.32 18.06 46.65
C ASP A 263 -9.88 18.72 47.92
N GLU A 264 -10.48 19.91 47.81
CA GLU A 264 -11.14 20.62 48.91
C GLU A 264 -12.57 20.13 49.18
N GLY A 265 -13.18 19.34 48.29
CA GLY A 265 -14.52 18.72 48.44
C GLY A 265 -15.70 19.50 47.81
N ALA A 266 -15.44 20.58 47.07
CA ALA A 266 -16.47 21.49 46.54
C ALA A 266 -17.08 21.01 45.21
N PHE A 267 -17.66 19.80 45.20
CA PHE A 267 -18.07 19.10 43.98
C PHE A 267 -19.12 19.83 43.12
N GLY A 268 -20.05 20.56 43.74
CA GLY A 268 -21.10 21.31 43.03
C GLY A 268 -20.57 22.50 42.24
N ASP A 269 -19.60 23.21 42.81
CA ASP A 269 -18.95 24.35 42.15
C ASP A 269 -18.06 23.87 41.02
N ALA A 270 -17.35 22.75 41.20
CA ALA A 270 -16.58 22.10 40.15
C ALA A 270 -17.44 21.71 38.94
N ILE A 271 -18.65 21.14 39.15
CA ILE A 271 -19.59 20.83 38.05
C ILE A 271 -20.03 22.10 37.30
N THR A 272 -20.33 23.17 38.04
CA THR A 272 -20.77 24.45 37.47
C THR A 272 -19.65 25.14 36.68
N ALA A 273 -18.43 25.14 37.24
CA ALA A 273 -17.23 25.64 36.57
C ALA A 273 -16.97 24.88 35.27
N TYR A 274 -17.12 23.55 35.28
CA TYR A 274 -16.94 22.73 34.09
C TYR A 274 -17.95 23.07 32.99
N HIS A 275 -19.22 23.27 33.33
CA HIS A 275 -20.22 23.73 32.34
C HIS A 275 -19.81 25.05 31.69
N ARG A 276 -19.33 26.03 32.49
CA ARG A 276 -18.83 27.30 31.96
C ARG A 276 -17.60 27.12 31.06
N LEU A 277 -16.72 26.18 31.39
CA LEU A 277 -15.55 25.87 30.56
C LEU A 277 -15.92 25.28 29.20
N ILE A 278 -16.94 24.42 29.16
CA ILE A 278 -17.50 23.92 27.89
C ILE A 278 -18.03 25.09 27.06
N ASP A 279 -18.76 26.03 27.68
CA ASP A 279 -19.33 27.19 26.99
C ASP A 279 -18.25 28.15 26.46
N LEU A 280 -17.18 28.38 27.21
CA LEU A 280 -16.08 29.27 26.81
C LEU A 280 -15.19 28.67 25.72
N ARG A 281 -14.90 27.37 25.78
CA ARG A 281 -13.94 26.72 24.86
C ARG A 281 -14.61 26.04 23.67
N GLN A 282 -15.93 25.84 23.69
CA GLN A 282 -16.73 25.03 22.77
C GLN A 282 -16.36 23.53 22.70
N LYS A 283 -15.08 23.20 22.84
CA LYS A 283 -14.52 21.85 23.00
C LYS A 283 -13.66 21.82 24.26
N HIS A 284 -14.23 21.36 25.37
CA HIS A 284 -13.49 21.16 26.62
C HIS A 284 -13.82 19.79 27.21
N THR A 285 -12.80 18.97 27.37
CA THR A 285 -12.86 17.75 28.19
C THR A 285 -11.58 17.60 28.99
N ASP A 286 -11.77 17.17 30.23
CA ASP A 286 -10.78 16.71 31.19
C ASP A 286 -11.31 15.44 31.87
N PRO A 287 -10.83 14.26 31.45
CA PRO A 287 -11.19 12.99 32.05
C PRO A 287 -10.82 12.85 33.53
N GLN A 288 -9.79 13.56 34.01
CA GLN A 288 -9.32 13.42 35.39
C GLN A 288 -10.31 14.06 36.35
N VAL A 289 -10.70 15.31 36.10
CA VAL A 289 -11.72 16.00 36.89
C VAL A 289 -13.07 15.28 36.81
N LEU A 290 -13.50 14.86 35.61
CA LEU A 290 -14.74 14.08 35.46
C LEU A 290 -14.68 12.73 36.19
N GLY A 291 -13.52 12.07 36.22
CA GLY A 291 -13.32 10.83 36.94
C GLY A 291 -13.38 11.00 38.45
N MET A 292 -12.77 12.06 39.00
CA MET A 292 -12.87 12.36 40.42
C MET A 292 -14.30 12.72 40.84
N LEU A 293 -15.02 13.52 40.04
CA LEU A 293 -16.43 13.83 40.28
C LEU A 293 -17.31 12.57 40.23
N THR A 294 -17.05 11.66 39.28
CA THR A 294 -17.75 10.38 39.20
C THR A 294 -17.51 9.52 40.43
N LYS A 295 -16.25 9.43 40.87
CA LYS A 295 -15.88 8.69 42.08
C LYS A 295 -16.56 9.28 43.31
N ALA A 296 -16.54 10.61 43.47
CA ALA A 296 -17.17 11.30 44.59
C ALA A 296 -18.67 11.00 44.68
N VAL A 297 -19.39 11.08 43.55
CA VAL A 297 -20.83 10.79 43.50
C VAL A 297 -21.12 9.31 43.75
N CYS A 298 -20.39 8.38 43.14
CA CYS A 298 -20.62 6.94 43.28
C CYS A 298 -20.25 6.39 44.67
N GLU A 299 -19.18 6.90 45.28
CA GLU A 299 -18.75 6.51 46.64
C GLU A 299 -19.41 7.36 47.73
N ASN A 300 -20.27 8.33 47.34
CA ASN A 300 -20.97 9.26 48.21
C ASN A 300 -20.04 9.97 49.22
N LEU A 301 -18.92 10.51 48.72
CA LEU A 301 -17.95 11.22 49.55
C LEU A 301 -18.57 12.47 50.20
N PRO A 302 -18.18 12.82 51.43
CA PRO A 302 -18.65 14.05 52.08
C PRO A 302 -18.04 15.28 51.38
N ASP A 303 -18.86 16.29 51.14
CA ASP A 303 -18.40 17.62 50.71
C ASP A 303 -17.95 18.48 51.91
N ASN A 304 -17.53 19.73 51.65
CA ASN A 304 -17.05 20.69 52.66
C ASN A 304 -18.09 20.99 53.75
N ALA A 305 -19.36 20.74 53.48
CA ALA A 305 -20.47 20.90 54.41
C ALA A 305 -20.97 19.56 54.98
N ASN A 306 -20.15 18.50 54.82
CA ASN A 306 -20.38 17.13 55.30
C ASN A 306 -21.62 16.44 54.72
N ASN A 307 -22.10 16.89 53.56
CA ASN A 307 -23.18 16.24 52.84
C ASN A 307 -22.64 15.24 51.81
N GLY A 308 -23.39 14.17 51.56
CA GLY A 308 -23.01 13.17 50.57
C GLY A 308 -23.07 13.70 49.13
N ALA A 309 -22.02 13.47 48.35
CA ALA A 309 -21.91 13.88 46.96
C ALA A 309 -22.93 13.20 46.02
N ALA A 310 -23.59 12.11 46.42
CA ALA A 310 -24.60 11.42 45.62
C ALA A 310 -25.74 12.34 45.15
N ARG A 311 -26.04 13.41 45.89
CA ARG A 311 -27.04 14.43 45.51
C ARG A 311 -26.76 15.14 44.17
N HIS A 312 -25.50 15.12 43.71
CA HIS A 312 -25.09 15.76 42.46
C HIS A 312 -25.22 14.83 41.24
N PHE A 313 -25.75 13.62 41.41
CA PHE A 313 -25.90 12.62 40.35
C PHE A 313 -26.56 13.16 39.08
N GLU A 314 -27.75 13.78 39.19
CA GLU A 314 -28.47 14.31 38.03
C GLU A 314 -27.71 15.45 37.33
N LYS A 315 -27.12 16.36 38.11
CA LYS A 315 -26.32 17.47 37.57
C LYS A 315 -25.10 16.96 36.82
N LEU A 316 -24.44 15.92 37.35
CA LEU A 316 -23.29 15.30 36.71
C LEU A 316 -23.70 14.52 35.44
N LEU A 317 -24.90 13.91 35.42
CA LEU A 317 -25.44 13.23 34.25
C LEU A 317 -25.68 14.18 33.06
N VAL A 318 -26.19 15.38 33.35
CA VAL A 318 -26.33 16.46 32.35
C VAL A 318 -24.97 16.94 31.86
N LEU A 319 -23.99 17.08 32.77
CA LEU A 319 -22.62 17.45 32.42
C LEU A 319 -22.00 16.44 31.44
N PHE A 320 -22.09 15.14 31.73
CA PHE A 320 -21.58 14.11 30.82
C PHE A 320 -22.28 14.11 29.46
N GLY A 321 -23.59 14.35 29.43
CA GLY A 321 -24.32 14.52 28.16
C GLY A 321 -23.77 15.67 27.30
N ARG A 322 -23.49 16.82 27.92
CA ARG A 322 -22.90 17.98 27.23
C ARG A 322 -21.44 17.75 26.84
N ALA A 323 -20.63 17.16 27.72
CA ALA A 323 -19.22 16.88 27.49
C ALA A 323 -19.01 15.89 26.34
N THR A 324 -19.82 14.82 26.30
CA THR A 324 -19.74 13.81 25.23
C THR A 324 -20.29 14.31 23.88
N ALA A 325 -21.27 15.23 23.88
CA ALA A 325 -21.76 15.87 22.67
C ALA A 325 -20.75 16.85 22.06
N THR A 326 -20.02 17.60 22.89
CA THR A 326 -19.02 18.59 22.44
C THR A 326 -17.70 17.94 22.02
N ASN A 327 -17.28 16.87 22.70
CA ASN A 327 -16.09 16.10 22.33
C ASN A 327 -16.37 14.58 22.29
N PRO A 328 -16.90 14.06 21.16
CA PRO A 328 -17.24 12.64 21.05
C PRO A 328 -16.01 11.73 20.96
N SER A 329 -14.81 12.27 20.73
CA SER A 329 -13.58 11.50 20.53
C SER A 329 -12.87 11.05 21.82
N ASP A 330 -13.29 11.54 22.98
CA ASP A 330 -12.60 11.28 24.24
C ASP A 330 -13.11 10.01 24.95
N ALA A 331 -12.30 8.95 24.93
CA ALA A 331 -12.69 7.62 25.42
C ALA A 331 -12.90 7.58 26.94
N ASP A 332 -12.03 8.21 27.72
CA ASP A 332 -12.11 8.13 29.19
C ASP A 332 -13.35 8.87 29.71
N THR A 333 -13.78 9.95 29.06
CA THR A 333 -15.04 10.63 29.37
C THR A 333 -16.25 9.72 29.16
N TRP A 334 -16.30 8.95 28.06
CA TRP A 334 -17.34 7.93 27.83
C TRP A 334 -17.33 6.83 28.89
N ARG A 335 -16.14 6.44 29.37
CA ARG A 335 -15.98 5.43 30.41
C ARG A 335 -16.55 5.88 31.75
N HIS A 336 -16.20 7.08 32.19
CA HIS A 336 -16.72 7.65 33.43
C HIS A 336 -18.24 7.85 33.35
N TYR A 337 -18.76 8.23 32.17
CA TYR A 337 -20.20 8.35 31.98
C TYR A 337 -20.93 7.02 32.17
N ALA A 338 -20.42 5.94 31.58
CA ALA A 338 -20.99 4.61 31.77
C ALA A 338 -20.89 4.15 33.24
N THR A 339 -19.77 4.42 33.91
CA THR A 339 -19.57 4.09 35.33
C THR A 339 -20.56 4.85 36.22
N LEU A 340 -20.81 6.13 35.95
CA LEU A 340 -21.80 6.91 36.68
C LEU A 340 -23.19 6.28 36.54
N ILE A 341 -23.60 5.91 35.32
CA ILE A 341 -24.93 5.30 35.10
C ILE A 341 -25.04 3.95 35.82
N LEU A 342 -24.03 3.09 35.73
CA LEU A 342 -24.06 1.72 36.26
C LEU A 342 -23.96 1.64 37.78
N ASN A 343 -23.24 2.57 38.41
CA ASN A 343 -23.02 2.61 39.85
C ASN A 343 -23.84 3.70 40.54
N GLY A 344 -24.76 4.34 39.81
CA GLY A 344 -25.65 5.36 40.35
C GLY A 344 -26.56 4.80 41.44
N THR A 345 -27.04 5.68 42.32
CA THR A 345 -27.90 5.33 43.46
C THR A 345 -29.32 4.93 43.07
N VAL A 346 -29.70 5.08 41.80
CA VAL A 346 -31.05 4.83 41.27
C VAL A 346 -31.10 3.48 40.55
N LYS A 347 -32.20 2.74 40.72
CA LYS A 347 -32.44 1.44 40.05
C LYS A 347 -32.36 1.64 38.52
N LEU A 348 -31.49 0.89 37.84
CA LEU A 348 -31.35 0.97 36.39
C LEU A 348 -32.66 0.60 35.67
N ASP A 349 -33.20 1.54 34.90
CA ASP A 349 -34.25 1.27 33.91
C ASP A 349 -33.64 0.74 32.59
N ALA A 350 -34.50 0.23 31.70
CA ALA A 350 -34.06 -0.33 30.42
C ALA A 350 -33.34 0.69 29.53
N VAL A 351 -33.76 1.96 29.56
CA VAL A 351 -33.21 3.03 28.71
C VAL A 351 -31.80 3.44 29.17
N MET A 352 -31.60 3.62 30.48
CA MET A 352 -30.29 3.93 31.05
C MET A 352 -29.34 2.74 30.91
N TYR A 353 -29.84 1.51 31.02
CA TYR A 353 -29.04 0.32 30.71
C TYR A 353 -28.53 0.31 29.27
N GLN A 354 -29.41 0.55 28.29
CA GLN A 354 -29.01 0.64 26.88
C GLN A 354 -28.01 1.78 26.65
N ARG A 355 -28.23 2.95 27.29
CA ARG A 355 -27.33 4.09 27.21
C ARG A 355 -25.94 3.78 27.77
N ALA A 356 -25.85 3.09 28.91
CA ALA A 356 -24.58 2.67 29.49
C ALA A 356 -23.80 1.73 28.55
N VAL A 357 -24.47 0.77 27.93
CA VAL A 357 -23.87 -0.14 26.94
C VAL A 357 -23.36 0.62 25.72
N GLN A 358 -24.13 1.57 25.20
CA GLN A 358 -23.72 2.42 24.07
C GLN A 358 -22.51 3.30 24.42
N CYS A 359 -22.46 3.87 25.63
CA CYS A 359 -21.31 4.63 26.12
C CYS A 359 -20.04 3.76 26.16
N LEU A 360 -20.13 2.51 26.65
CA LEU A 360 -19.00 1.58 26.65
C LEU A 360 -18.55 1.18 25.23
N GLN A 361 -19.48 0.98 24.30
CA GLN A 361 -19.16 0.73 22.89
C GLN A 361 -18.46 1.93 22.24
N LYS A 362 -18.92 3.16 22.52
CA LYS A 362 -18.28 4.39 22.04
C LYS A 362 -16.89 4.59 22.66
N CYS A 363 -16.72 4.30 23.94
CA CYS A 363 -15.41 4.30 24.61
C CYS A 363 -14.40 3.42 23.86
N TYR A 364 -14.75 2.15 23.62
CA TYR A 364 -13.90 1.21 22.89
C TYR A 364 -13.59 1.69 21.46
N GLN A 365 -14.59 2.19 20.72
CA GLN A 365 -14.40 2.69 19.36
C GLN A 365 -13.48 3.93 19.31
N CYS A 366 -13.65 4.87 20.23
CA CYS A 366 -12.83 6.07 20.30
C CYS A 366 -11.38 5.72 20.67
N ARG A 367 -11.18 4.83 21.65
CA ARG A 367 -9.83 4.37 22.03
C ARG A 367 -9.16 3.61 20.90
N LEU A 368 -9.89 2.78 20.17
CA LEU A 368 -9.38 2.04 19.01
C LEU A 368 -8.97 2.96 17.86
N ARG A 369 -9.74 4.03 17.60
CA ARG A 369 -9.42 5.04 16.57
C ARG A 369 -8.24 5.92 16.97
N ALA A 370 -8.16 6.31 18.24
CA ALA A 370 -7.11 7.18 18.77
C ALA A 370 -5.74 6.48 18.84
N ALA A 371 -5.71 5.16 19.04
CA ALA A 371 -4.49 4.41 19.26
C ALA A 371 -3.57 4.22 18.02
N ALA A 372 -3.87 4.87 16.89
CA ALA A 372 -3.12 4.81 15.61
C ALA A 372 -2.82 3.36 15.12
N LYS A 373 -2.16 3.21 13.96
CA LYS A 373 -1.73 1.87 13.48
C LYS A 373 -0.61 1.36 14.38
N GLY A 374 -0.81 0.22 15.06
CA GLY A 374 0.21 -0.43 15.89
C GLY A 374 -0.04 -0.44 17.41
N TRP A 375 -1.26 -0.12 17.87
CA TRP A 375 -1.65 -0.19 19.29
C TRP A 375 -1.37 -1.55 19.94
N GLU A 376 -1.27 -2.61 19.14
CA GLU A 376 -0.95 -3.96 19.58
C GLU A 376 0.46 -4.09 20.20
N LEU A 377 1.36 -3.13 19.95
CA LEU A 377 2.71 -3.10 20.50
C LEU A 377 2.79 -2.29 21.80
N ASP A 378 1.89 -1.33 22.01
CA ASP A 378 1.83 -0.51 23.22
C ASP A 378 1.13 -1.28 24.35
N LYS A 379 1.85 -1.53 25.45
CA LYS A 379 1.32 -2.24 26.63
C LYS A 379 0.17 -1.46 27.27
N LYS A 380 0.23 -0.13 27.30
CA LYS A 380 -0.79 0.72 27.92
C LYS A 380 -2.05 0.73 27.06
N ALA A 381 -1.94 1.03 25.77
CA ALA A 381 -3.08 1.02 24.85
C ALA A 381 -3.78 -0.35 24.78
N ARG A 382 -3.03 -1.47 24.79
CA ARG A 382 -3.60 -2.82 24.88
C ARG A 382 -4.38 -3.07 26.18
N GLY A 383 -3.79 -2.68 27.30
CA GLY A 383 -4.41 -2.85 28.61
C GLY A 383 -5.72 -2.07 28.70
N ASP A 384 -5.72 -0.84 28.22
CA ASP A 384 -6.88 0.04 28.23
C ASP A 384 -8.02 -0.49 27.33
N LEU A 385 -7.70 -0.93 26.09
CA LEU A 385 -8.68 -1.52 25.18
C LEU A 385 -9.27 -2.84 25.71
N LEU A 386 -8.45 -3.68 26.35
CA LEU A 386 -8.92 -4.91 27.00
C LEU A 386 -9.82 -4.57 28.20
N GLY A 387 -9.45 -3.57 28.99
CA GLY A 387 -10.25 -3.09 30.12
C GLY A 387 -11.62 -2.54 29.70
N ASP A 388 -11.73 -1.95 28.49
CA ASP A 388 -13.00 -1.54 27.89
C ASP A 388 -13.87 -2.72 27.48
N LEU A 389 -13.30 -3.73 26.81
CA LEU A 389 -14.02 -4.94 26.43
C LEU A 389 -14.46 -5.77 27.65
N GLN A 390 -13.64 -5.83 28.70
CA GLN A 390 -13.98 -6.50 29.96
C GLN A 390 -15.15 -5.82 30.67
N ALA A 391 -15.17 -4.49 30.71
CA ALA A 391 -16.29 -3.76 31.30
C ALA A 391 -17.58 -3.94 30.53
N LEU A 392 -17.52 -3.87 29.19
CA LEU A 392 -18.66 -4.15 28.33
C LEU A 392 -19.18 -5.58 28.52
N SER A 393 -18.28 -6.57 28.61
CA SER A 393 -18.62 -7.96 28.89
C SER A 393 -19.27 -8.14 30.26
N LYS A 394 -18.72 -7.52 31.31
CA LYS A 394 -19.26 -7.60 32.68
C LYS A 394 -20.69 -7.09 32.77
N VAL A 395 -21.00 -5.99 32.07
CA VAL A 395 -22.35 -5.42 32.04
C VAL A 395 -23.30 -6.35 31.29
N LEU A 396 -22.95 -6.77 30.07
CA LEU A 396 -23.80 -7.61 29.22
C LEU A 396 -24.03 -9.04 29.76
N LEU A 397 -23.14 -9.53 30.62
CA LEU A 397 -23.24 -10.86 31.25
C LEU A 397 -23.71 -10.81 32.71
N SER A 398 -24.01 -9.62 33.25
CA SER A 398 -24.49 -9.51 34.62
C SER A 398 -25.94 -9.99 34.75
N ASN A 399 -26.29 -10.58 35.89
CA ASN A 399 -27.65 -11.07 36.18
C ASN A 399 -28.68 -9.93 36.43
N SER A 400 -28.26 -8.67 36.31
CA SER A 400 -29.04 -7.47 36.62
C SER A 400 -29.74 -6.88 35.37
N ILE A 401 -30.05 -7.72 34.38
CA ILE A 401 -30.63 -7.29 33.10
C ILE A 401 -32.13 -7.00 33.28
N PRO A 402 -32.63 -5.83 32.85
CA PRO A 402 -34.07 -5.55 32.81
C PRO A 402 -34.81 -6.53 31.89
N THR A 403 -35.87 -7.17 32.39
CA THR A 403 -36.63 -8.26 31.72
C THR A 403 -37.59 -7.80 30.62
N GLU A 404 -37.42 -6.60 30.07
CA GLU A 404 -38.30 -6.06 29.04
C GLU A 404 -37.97 -6.64 27.64
N PRO A 405 -38.98 -7.00 26.82
CA PRO A 405 -38.77 -7.67 25.53
C PRO A 405 -37.98 -6.84 24.50
N GLU A 406 -38.06 -5.52 24.54
CA GLU A 406 -37.25 -4.63 23.70
C GLU A 406 -35.74 -4.70 24.04
N THR A 407 -35.43 -4.97 25.31
CA THR A 407 -34.06 -5.12 25.81
C THR A 407 -33.41 -6.41 25.32
N GLU A 408 -34.20 -7.48 25.10
CA GLU A 408 -33.70 -8.76 24.62
C GLU A 408 -33.10 -8.68 23.19
N THR A 409 -33.78 -7.95 22.30
CA THR A 409 -33.31 -7.76 20.92
C THR A 409 -32.03 -6.91 20.89
N PHE A 410 -31.99 -5.85 21.71
CA PHE A 410 -30.80 -5.03 21.87
C PHE A 410 -29.61 -5.83 22.43
N LEU A 411 -29.83 -6.67 23.45
CA LEU A 411 -28.80 -7.52 24.05
C LEU A 411 -28.20 -8.51 23.05
N LYS A 412 -29.03 -9.18 22.24
CA LYS A 412 -28.57 -10.08 21.17
C LYS A 412 -27.65 -9.36 20.17
N SER A 413 -28.02 -8.14 19.78
CA SER A 413 -27.20 -7.28 18.91
C SER A 413 -25.90 -6.84 19.58
N ALA A 414 -25.96 -6.39 20.84
CA ALA A 414 -24.81 -5.93 21.61
C ALA A 414 -23.80 -7.07 21.89
N LEU A 415 -24.27 -8.27 22.21
CA LEU A 415 -23.44 -9.47 22.40
C LEU A 415 -22.77 -9.90 21.09
N SER A 416 -23.46 -9.80 19.96
CA SER A 416 -22.89 -10.07 18.64
C SER A 416 -21.77 -9.07 18.29
N SER A 417 -21.99 -7.79 18.58
CA SER A 417 -20.98 -6.74 18.41
C SER A 417 -19.75 -6.92 19.32
N LEU A 418 -19.97 -7.28 20.59
CA LEU A 418 -18.91 -7.61 21.54
C LEU A 418 -18.10 -8.82 21.06
N ARG A 419 -18.76 -9.88 20.60
CA ARG A 419 -18.10 -11.07 20.04
C ARG A 419 -17.21 -10.72 18.85
N LEU A 420 -17.68 -9.87 17.94
CA LEU A 420 -16.89 -9.42 16.79
C LEU A 420 -15.66 -8.59 17.23
N SER A 421 -15.84 -7.72 18.21
CA SER A 421 -14.77 -6.86 18.73
C SER A 421 -13.71 -7.67 19.49
N LEU A 422 -14.11 -8.67 20.30
CA LEU A 422 -13.20 -9.61 20.96
C LEU A 422 -12.43 -10.48 19.96
N ASN A 423 -13.10 -10.95 18.90
CA ASN A 423 -12.43 -11.71 17.83
C ASN A 423 -11.41 -10.86 17.08
N THR A 424 -11.73 -9.60 16.82
CA THR A 424 -10.83 -8.66 16.13
C THR A 424 -9.65 -8.25 17.02
N PHE A 425 -9.89 -8.04 18.32
CA PHE A 425 -8.85 -7.76 19.31
C PHE A 425 -7.92 -8.96 19.49
N SER A 426 -8.48 -10.17 19.61
CA SER A 426 -7.73 -11.43 19.73
C SER A 426 -6.92 -11.74 18.47
N SER A 427 -7.48 -11.54 17.27
CA SER A 427 -6.78 -11.81 16.01
C SER A 427 -5.60 -10.87 15.81
N ARG A 428 -5.75 -9.59 16.14
CA ARG A 428 -4.68 -8.59 16.07
C ARG A 428 -3.58 -8.82 17.10
N LEU A 429 -3.91 -9.15 18.34
CA LEU A 429 -2.90 -9.52 19.35
C LEU A 429 -2.10 -10.76 18.94
N LYS A 430 -2.76 -11.79 18.39
CA LYS A 430 -2.09 -12.99 17.85
C LYS A 430 -1.19 -12.67 16.66
N ALA A 431 -1.54 -11.69 15.83
CA ALA A 431 -0.69 -11.21 14.74
C ALA A 431 0.58 -10.51 15.27
N THR A 432 0.47 -9.74 16.35
CA THR A 432 1.60 -9.02 16.95
C THR A 432 2.50 -9.93 17.78
N GLU A 433 1.95 -10.93 18.46
CA GLU A 433 2.71 -11.96 19.18
C GLU A 433 3.61 -12.77 18.23
N LYS A 434 3.19 -12.96 16.97
CA LYS A 434 4.03 -13.51 15.88
C LYS A 434 5.18 -12.58 15.45
N ILE A 435 5.06 -11.27 15.66
CA ILE A 435 6.03 -10.23 15.28
C ILE A 435 7.02 -9.91 16.42
N THR A 436 6.60 -9.99 17.69
CA THR A 436 7.45 -9.65 18.86
C THR A 436 8.23 -10.83 19.46
N MET A 437 7.84 -12.08 19.20
CA MET A 437 8.56 -13.27 19.69
C MET A 437 9.98 -13.49 19.12
N PRO A 438 10.35 -12.98 17.93
CA PRO A 438 11.76 -12.94 17.50
C PRO A 438 12.60 -11.97 18.33
N LEU A 439 12.02 -10.85 18.80
CA LEU A 439 12.73 -9.80 19.54
C LEU A 439 12.94 -10.14 21.04
N PHE A 440 12.02 -10.89 21.67
CA PHE A 440 12.18 -11.33 23.07
C PHE A 440 13.04 -12.58 23.26
N ARG A 441 13.30 -13.35 22.18
CA ARG A 441 14.16 -14.55 22.23
C ARG A 441 15.65 -14.27 22.42
N VAL A 442 16.07 -13.02 22.32
CA VAL A 442 17.47 -12.60 22.58
C VAL A 442 17.73 -12.41 24.08
N ALA A 443 16.71 -12.21 24.93
CA ALA A 443 16.92 -11.70 26.29
C ALA A 443 16.86 -12.72 27.45
N THR A 444 16.21 -13.88 27.34
CA THR A 444 16.09 -14.80 28.50
C THR A 444 16.17 -16.27 28.13
N ARG A 445 17.35 -16.87 28.38
CA ARG A 445 17.59 -18.31 28.35
C ARG A 445 17.00 -19.00 29.59
N LYS A 446 16.49 -20.23 29.36
CA LYS A 446 16.12 -21.31 30.31
C LYS A 446 14.74 -21.24 31.00
N ILE A 447 13.82 -22.10 30.53
CA ILE A 447 13.09 -23.19 31.24
C ILE A 447 11.95 -23.67 30.29
N PRO A 448 11.70 -24.99 30.11
CA PRO A 448 10.81 -25.50 29.08
C PRO A 448 9.38 -25.67 29.60
N PHE A 449 8.38 -25.14 28.89
CA PHE A 449 6.99 -25.59 29.02
C PHE A 449 6.38 -25.82 27.64
N HIS A 450 5.93 -27.06 27.41
CA HIS A 450 5.24 -27.53 26.22
C HIS A 450 3.80 -27.02 26.21
N CYS A 451 3.45 -26.16 25.25
CA CYS A 451 2.08 -25.84 24.86
C CYS A 451 2.02 -25.74 23.34
N HIS A 452 1.13 -26.49 22.70
CA HIS A 452 1.11 -26.78 21.28
C HIS A 452 0.71 -25.56 20.43
N GLY A 453 1.69 -24.84 19.90
CA GLY A 453 1.48 -23.97 18.75
C GLY A 453 1.45 -24.80 17.46
N ARG A 454 0.37 -24.73 16.67
CA ARG A 454 0.48 -25.08 15.25
C ARG A 454 1.41 -24.07 14.60
N ARG A 455 2.68 -24.46 14.50
CA ARG A 455 3.62 -23.87 13.55
C ARG A 455 2.93 -23.87 12.20
N PHE A 456 2.96 -22.76 11.47
CA PHE A 456 3.02 -22.87 10.02
C PHE A 456 4.41 -23.39 9.71
N SER A 457 4.57 -24.69 9.95
CA SER A 457 5.66 -25.46 9.44
C SER A 457 5.06 -26.22 8.28
N ILE A 458 5.45 -25.85 7.07
CA ILE A 458 5.67 -26.87 6.05
C ILE A 458 6.93 -27.63 6.50
N ALA A 459 6.85 -28.25 7.68
CA ALA A 459 7.80 -29.20 8.19
C ALA A 459 6.94 -30.36 8.65
N LYS A 460 7.13 -31.48 7.93
CA LYS A 460 6.65 -32.82 8.26
C LYS A 460 5.21 -33.15 7.86
N SER A 461 4.90 -33.10 6.57
CA SER A 461 4.18 -34.23 5.97
C SER A 461 5.12 -35.41 5.67
N SER A 462 6.45 -35.25 5.87
CA SER A 462 7.40 -36.38 5.76
C SER A 462 6.98 -37.56 6.65
N SER A 463 6.38 -37.32 7.82
CA SER A 463 5.82 -38.39 8.66
C SER A 463 4.49 -39.01 8.19
N SER A 464 3.80 -38.41 7.21
CA SER A 464 2.44 -38.78 6.79
C SER A 464 2.30 -39.19 5.32
N ILE A 465 3.39 -39.21 4.53
CA ILE A 465 3.34 -39.79 3.19
C ILE A 465 3.17 -41.30 3.34
N ASP A 466 2.01 -41.78 2.90
CA ASP A 466 1.71 -43.20 2.88
C ASP A 466 2.34 -43.86 1.65
N PHE A 467 3.40 -44.62 1.87
CA PHE A 467 4.08 -45.37 0.82
C PHE A 467 3.41 -46.71 0.51
N HIS A 468 2.42 -47.16 1.28
CA HIS A 468 1.78 -48.47 1.10
C HIS A 468 1.08 -48.62 -0.25
N GLN A 469 0.75 -47.51 -0.92
CA GLN A 469 0.26 -47.55 -2.30
C GLN A 469 1.26 -48.21 -3.27
N LEU A 470 2.57 -48.18 -2.96
CA LEU A 470 3.61 -48.84 -3.75
C LEU A 470 3.59 -50.38 -3.58
N ASP A 471 2.94 -50.92 -2.55
CA ASP A 471 2.71 -52.37 -2.40
C ASP A 471 1.58 -52.87 -3.32
N ASN A 472 0.72 -51.97 -3.81
CA ASN A 472 -0.42 -52.33 -4.64
C ASN A 472 0.01 -52.50 -6.12
N VAL A 473 -0.04 -53.75 -6.60
CA VAL A 473 0.33 -54.11 -7.98
C VAL A 473 -0.45 -53.28 -9.01
N ASN A 474 -1.77 -53.14 -8.83
CA ASN A 474 -2.62 -52.35 -9.74
C ASN A 474 -2.19 -50.88 -9.79
N PHE A 475 -1.80 -50.29 -8.65
CA PHE A 475 -1.27 -48.93 -8.62
C PHE A 475 0.05 -48.85 -9.40
N THR A 476 0.99 -49.76 -9.13
CA THR A 476 2.31 -49.72 -9.77
C THR A 476 2.26 -49.93 -11.29
N GLU A 477 1.41 -50.84 -11.78
CA GLU A 477 1.22 -51.07 -13.22
C GLU A 477 0.57 -49.88 -13.91
N ARG A 478 -0.49 -49.32 -13.31
CA ARG A 478 -1.14 -48.12 -13.83
C ARG A 478 -0.19 -46.93 -13.85
N MET A 479 0.61 -46.75 -12.80
CA MET A 479 1.58 -45.64 -12.74
C MET A 479 2.69 -45.82 -13.78
N ARG A 480 3.21 -47.05 -13.98
CA ARG A 480 4.17 -47.33 -15.08
C ARG A 480 3.61 -46.91 -16.42
N LYS A 481 2.39 -47.31 -16.73
CA LYS A 481 1.71 -46.92 -17.99
C LYS A 481 1.56 -45.39 -18.06
N ASN A 482 1.07 -44.76 -17.00
CA ASN A 482 0.88 -43.31 -16.94
C ASN A 482 2.20 -42.53 -17.14
N LEU A 483 3.32 -43.00 -16.60
CA LEU A 483 4.63 -42.37 -16.81
C LEU A 483 5.08 -42.45 -18.27
N VAL A 484 4.85 -43.58 -18.93
CA VAL A 484 5.13 -43.76 -20.37
C VAL A 484 4.26 -42.84 -21.20
N ASP A 485 2.94 -42.86 -20.97
CA ASP A 485 1.98 -42.03 -21.72
C ASP A 485 2.27 -40.52 -21.55
N ARG A 486 2.78 -40.11 -20.39
CA ARG A 486 3.14 -38.71 -20.08
C ARG A 486 4.57 -38.33 -20.46
N ASN A 487 5.35 -39.24 -21.05
CA ASN A 487 6.77 -39.03 -21.36
C ASN A 487 7.57 -38.50 -20.15
N SER A 488 7.36 -39.10 -18.97
CA SER A 488 7.94 -38.65 -17.71
C SER A 488 9.33 -39.24 -17.47
N ASP A 489 10.29 -38.37 -17.10
CA ASP A 489 11.68 -38.76 -16.79
C ASP A 489 11.85 -39.40 -15.39
N VAL A 490 10.76 -39.69 -14.67
CA VAL A 490 10.84 -40.23 -13.30
C VAL A 490 11.30 -41.69 -13.31
N ASP A 491 12.41 -41.96 -12.61
CA ASP A 491 12.95 -43.32 -12.45
C ASP A 491 12.13 -44.14 -11.43
N PHE A 492 11.02 -44.69 -11.90
CA PHE A 492 10.10 -45.46 -11.08
C PHE A 492 10.69 -46.80 -10.60
N ASN A 493 11.59 -47.41 -11.35
CA ASN A 493 12.24 -48.67 -10.94
C ASN A 493 13.17 -48.43 -9.75
N ASN A 494 13.94 -47.34 -9.78
CA ASN A 494 14.77 -46.93 -8.65
C ASN A 494 13.92 -46.54 -7.43
N LEU A 495 12.78 -45.87 -7.64
CA LEU A 495 11.82 -45.59 -6.56
C LEU A 495 11.35 -46.88 -5.87
N LEU A 496 10.90 -47.89 -6.64
CA LEU A 496 10.47 -49.18 -6.09
C LEU A 496 11.61 -49.96 -5.42
N SER A 497 12.82 -49.89 -5.97
CA SER A 497 14.02 -50.50 -5.37
C SER A 497 14.34 -49.89 -4.00
N ILE A 498 14.32 -48.56 -3.91
CA ILE A 498 14.53 -47.80 -2.66
C ILE A 498 13.41 -48.11 -1.66
N TYR A 499 12.16 -48.23 -2.12
CA TYR A 499 11.04 -48.59 -1.25
C TYR A 499 11.20 -49.99 -0.63
N ARG A 500 11.60 -51.01 -1.41
CA ARG A 500 11.86 -52.36 -0.88
C ARG A 500 13.00 -52.36 0.15
N ARG A 501 14.08 -51.62 -0.10
CA ARG A 501 15.19 -51.45 0.85
C ARG A 501 14.75 -50.76 2.14
N PHE A 502 13.91 -49.73 2.02
CA PHE A 502 13.29 -49.06 3.15
C PHE A 502 12.40 -50.00 3.99
N GLN A 503 11.60 -50.85 3.34
CA GLN A 503 10.81 -51.89 4.03
C GLN A 503 11.69 -52.93 4.74
N ASN A 504 12.85 -53.27 4.15
CA ASN A 504 13.82 -54.21 4.71
C ASN A 504 14.68 -53.62 5.86
N GLY A 505 14.41 -52.39 6.30
CA GLY A 505 15.01 -51.80 7.51
C GLY A 505 15.95 -50.62 7.27
N GLU A 506 16.26 -50.25 6.02
CA GLU A 506 17.10 -49.09 5.68
C GLU A 506 16.32 -47.76 5.82
N LYS A 507 16.06 -47.33 7.06
CA LYS A 507 15.20 -46.17 7.38
C LYS A 507 15.80 -44.82 6.94
N ASP A 508 17.11 -44.75 6.77
CA ASP A 508 17.85 -43.56 6.30
C ASP A 508 17.52 -43.18 4.85
N LEU A 509 16.97 -44.12 4.06
CA LEU A 509 16.54 -43.88 2.69
C LEU A 509 15.25 -43.04 2.58
N ARG A 510 14.53 -42.82 3.69
CA ARG A 510 13.24 -42.11 3.70
C ARG A 510 13.25 -40.76 2.97
N PRO A 511 14.20 -39.84 3.20
CA PRO A 511 14.19 -38.54 2.51
C PRO A 511 14.39 -38.66 0.99
N LYS A 512 15.15 -39.66 0.55
CA LYS A 512 15.36 -39.95 -0.87
C LYS A 512 14.10 -40.55 -1.49
N LEU A 513 13.44 -41.47 -0.78
CA LEU A 513 12.16 -42.04 -1.16
C LEU A 513 11.07 -40.97 -1.28
N GLU A 514 10.95 -40.08 -0.27
CA GLU A 514 10.00 -38.96 -0.27
C GLU A 514 10.19 -38.06 -1.49
N ARG A 515 11.44 -37.70 -1.80
CA ARG A 515 11.76 -36.87 -2.98
C ARG A 515 11.33 -37.53 -4.28
N LEU A 516 11.61 -38.82 -4.45
CA LEU A 516 11.22 -39.57 -5.65
C LEU A 516 9.70 -39.76 -5.72
N PHE A 517 9.04 -40.05 -4.60
CA PHE A 517 7.59 -40.19 -4.53
C PHE A 517 6.87 -38.89 -4.88
N LEU A 518 7.33 -37.75 -4.34
CA LEU A 518 6.75 -36.44 -4.65
C LEU A 518 6.95 -36.02 -6.10
N SER A 519 7.94 -36.59 -6.80
CA SER A 519 8.19 -36.36 -8.23
C SER A 519 7.20 -37.09 -9.14
N LEU A 520 6.44 -38.06 -8.63
CA LEU A 520 5.41 -38.75 -9.41
C LEU A 520 4.33 -37.75 -9.88
N PRO A 521 3.92 -37.83 -11.15
CA PRO A 521 2.83 -37.01 -11.67
C PRO A 521 1.49 -37.55 -11.17
N ASN A 522 0.46 -36.72 -11.36
CA ASN A 522 -0.92 -37.16 -11.22
C ASN A 522 -1.26 -38.23 -12.29
N PHE A 523 -2.30 -39.02 -12.04
CA PHE A 523 -2.88 -39.87 -13.07
C PHE A 523 -3.50 -39.03 -14.17
N SER A 524 -3.45 -39.49 -15.42
CA SER A 524 -4.16 -38.86 -16.53
C SER A 524 -5.63 -39.26 -16.53
N HIS A 525 -6.53 -38.35 -16.92
CA HIS A 525 -7.95 -38.65 -17.11
C HIS A 525 -8.13 -39.67 -18.25
N PRO A 526 -9.08 -40.62 -18.14
CA PRO A 526 -9.27 -41.65 -19.17
C PRO A 526 -9.57 -41.10 -20.57
N ASP A 527 -10.22 -39.94 -20.64
CA ASP A 527 -10.61 -39.31 -21.89
C ASP A 527 -9.53 -38.37 -22.46
N THR A 528 -8.41 -38.18 -21.75
CA THR A 528 -7.27 -37.38 -22.22
C THR A 528 -6.62 -38.05 -23.43
N PRO A 529 -6.36 -37.31 -24.53
CA PRO A 529 -5.65 -37.87 -25.68
C PRO A 529 -4.25 -38.38 -25.31
N VAL A 530 -3.88 -39.57 -25.77
CA VAL A 530 -2.56 -40.15 -25.48
C VAL A 530 -1.57 -39.80 -26.58
N GLY A 531 -0.37 -39.35 -26.20
CA GLY A 531 0.77 -39.19 -27.10
C GLY A 531 1.43 -37.81 -27.01
N ASP A 532 2.20 -37.48 -28.05
CA ASP A 532 2.97 -36.24 -28.18
C ASP A 532 2.09 -35.00 -28.41
N PRO A 533 2.65 -33.77 -28.39
CA PRO A 533 1.88 -32.52 -28.54
C PRO A 533 0.98 -32.44 -29.78
N SER A 534 1.27 -33.18 -30.86
CA SER A 534 0.44 -33.22 -32.07
C SER A 534 -0.89 -33.95 -31.89
N LYS A 535 -1.04 -34.72 -30.81
CA LYS A 535 -2.22 -35.56 -30.52
C LYS A 535 -3.35 -34.83 -29.78
N TYR A 536 -3.29 -33.50 -29.70
CA TYR A 536 -4.37 -32.70 -29.11
C TYR A 536 -5.74 -33.03 -29.74
N ARG A 537 -6.81 -32.91 -28.95
CA ARG A 537 -8.19 -33.02 -29.46
C ARG A 537 -8.81 -31.64 -29.57
N LEU A 538 -9.21 -31.24 -30.78
CA LEU A 538 -9.98 -30.02 -30.98
C LEU A 538 -11.40 -30.21 -30.43
N ILE A 539 -11.76 -29.47 -29.38
CA ILE A 539 -13.10 -29.51 -28.76
C ILE A 539 -14.05 -28.55 -29.47
N TYR A 540 -13.61 -27.31 -29.66
CA TYR A 540 -14.46 -26.22 -30.13
C TYR A 540 -13.64 -25.16 -30.86
N ARG A 541 -14.28 -24.46 -31.81
CA ARG A 541 -13.71 -23.29 -32.51
C ARG A 541 -14.73 -22.16 -32.51
N HIS A 542 -14.30 -20.98 -32.09
CA HIS A 542 -15.16 -19.80 -31.96
C HIS A 542 -14.89 -18.76 -33.03
N GLY A 543 -15.95 -18.29 -33.70
CA GLY A 543 -15.87 -17.21 -34.70
C GLY A 543 -15.12 -17.61 -35.96
N SER A 544 -14.74 -16.61 -36.76
CA SER A 544 -13.93 -16.73 -37.98
C SER A 544 -12.78 -15.73 -37.97
N PRO A 545 -11.61 -16.06 -38.56
CA PRO A 545 -10.51 -15.11 -38.70
C PRO A 545 -10.97 -13.82 -39.39
N LYS A 546 -10.59 -12.66 -38.86
CA LYS A 546 -10.80 -11.38 -39.55
C LYS A 546 -9.85 -11.30 -40.75
N SER A 547 -10.33 -10.84 -41.89
CA SER A 547 -9.48 -10.60 -43.07
C SER A 547 -8.71 -9.31 -42.87
N ILE A 548 -7.39 -9.43 -42.68
CA ILE A 548 -6.48 -8.30 -42.46
C ILE A 548 -5.44 -8.34 -43.58
N PRO A 549 -5.43 -7.37 -44.51
CA PRO A 549 -4.39 -7.29 -45.54
C PRO A 549 -3.04 -7.00 -44.90
N GLN A 550 -2.04 -7.86 -45.12
CA GLN A 550 -0.68 -7.71 -44.59
C GLN A 550 -0.65 -7.41 -43.07
N PRO A 551 -1.08 -8.36 -42.23
CA PRO A 551 -1.20 -8.14 -40.79
C PRO A 551 0.17 -7.83 -40.17
N ARG A 552 0.23 -6.77 -39.38
CA ARG A 552 1.41 -6.40 -38.58
C ARG A 552 1.35 -7.10 -37.23
N ASN A 553 2.52 -7.43 -36.67
CA ASN A 553 2.61 -7.97 -35.30
C ASN A 553 2.51 -6.88 -34.24
N GLU A 554 2.36 -7.28 -32.98
CA GLU A 554 2.17 -6.36 -31.86
C GLU A 554 3.34 -5.39 -31.66
N VAL A 555 4.57 -5.81 -31.96
CA VAL A 555 5.74 -4.93 -31.82
C VAL A 555 5.71 -3.85 -32.91
N GLU A 556 5.44 -4.20 -34.16
CA GLU A 556 5.30 -3.26 -35.27
C GLU A 556 4.12 -2.30 -35.09
N LEU A 557 3.01 -2.77 -34.50
CA LEU A 557 1.85 -1.94 -34.22
C LEU A 557 2.09 -0.96 -33.07
N LEU A 558 2.73 -1.40 -31.98
CA LEU A 558 2.73 -0.66 -30.72
C LEU A 558 4.03 0.10 -30.44
N SER A 559 5.15 -0.33 -31.01
CA SER A 559 6.48 0.27 -30.75
C SER A 559 6.94 1.17 -31.89
N ASN A 560 7.61 2.27 -31.53
CA ASN A 560 8.30 3.14 -32.49
C ASN A 560 9.81 2.88 -32.57
N GLY A 561 10.31 1.88 -31.84
CA GLY A 561 11.74 1.57 -31.72
C GLY A 561 12.24 0.45 -32.63
N VAL A 562 13.55 0.49 -32.92
CA VAL A 562 14.29 -0.52 -33.72
C VAL A 562 14.35 -1.87 -32.98
N VAL A 563 13.73 -2.91 -33.54
CA VAL A 563 13.88 -4.30 -33.10
C VAL A 563 15.24 -4.83 -33.54
N SER A 564 16.04 -5.34 -32.61
CA SER A 564 17.47 -5.68 -32.79
C SER A 564 17.79 -6.83 -33.77
N HIS A 565 16.81 -7.40 -34.47
CA HIS A 565 17.00 -8.61 -35.29
C HIS A 565 16.76 -8.42 -36.79
N MET A 566 16.46 -7.20 -37.24
CA MET A 566 16.25 -6.90 -38.67
C MET A 566 17.34 -5.98 -39.21
N PRO A 567 17.95 -6.29 -40.37
CA PRO A 567 18.94 -5.41 -41.00
C PRO A 567 18.31 -4.06 -41.34
N ARG A 568 19.06 -2.97 -41.08
CA ARG A 568 18.69 -1.58 -41.38
C ARG A 568 18.11 -1.45 -42.81
N LYS A 569 16.80 -1.21 -42.92
CA LYS A 569 16.25 -0.40 -44.01
C LYS A 569 15.84 0.94 -43.42
N GLN A 570 16.38 2.01 -43.99
CA GLN A 570 15.96 3.39 -43.71
C GLN A 570 14.48 3.52 -44.13
N GLY A 571 13.59 3.52 -43.14
CA GLY A 571 12.17 3.81 -43.29
C GLY A 571 11.65 4.27 -41.94
N HIS A 572 10.87 5.35 -41.93
CA HIS A 572 10.25 5.90 -40.73
C HIS A 572 9.40 4.80 -40.05
N GLN A 573 9.65 4.51 -38.77
CA GLN A 573 8.87 3.54 -38.00
C GLN A 573 7.60 4.22 -37.46
N THR A 574 6.42 3.65 -37.75
CA THR A 574 5.09 4.27 -37.69
C THR A 574 4.11 3.57 -36.72
N GLY A 575 4.62 2.97 -35.65
CA GLY A 575 3.79 2.36 -34.61
C GLY A 575 3.06 3.41 -33.76
N LEU A 576 2.27 2.94 -32.78
CA LEU A 576 1.52 3.83 -31.89
C LEU A 576 2.38 4.54 -30.82
N GLY A 577 3.62 4.11 -30.60
CA GLY A 577 4.54 4.70 -29.62
C GLY A 577 4.26 4.37 -28.15
N VAL A 578 3.36 3.41 -27.91
CA VAL A 578 2.84 3.06 -26.58
C VAL A 578 3.48 1.80 -25.98
N LEU A 579 4.31 1.09 -26.72
CA LEU A 579 5.13 -0.03 -26.24
C LEU A 579 6.63 0.34 -26.26
N GLY A 580 7.25 0.32 -25.09
CA GLY A 580 8.70 0.40 -24.95
C GLY A 580 9.36 -0.97 -25.18
N ALA A 581 10.21 -1.08 -26.20
CA ALA A 581 11.03 -2.25 -26.52
C ALA A 581 12.42 -1.82 -27.08
N PRO A 582 13.36 -2.72 -27.36
CA PRO A 582 14.39 -3.24 -26.46
C PRO A 582 15.60 -2.32 -26.21
N ARG A 583 15.83 -1.19 -26.90
CA ARG A 583 17.11 -0.46 -26.71
C ARG A 583 17.22 0.34 -25.41
N SER A 584 16.16 1.03 -24.97
CA SER A 584 16.18 1.86 -23.75
C SER A 584 15.93 1.06 -22.45
N ILE A 585 15.09 0.02 -22.51
CA ILE A 585 14.70 -0.78 -21.34
C ILE A 585 15.70 -1.92 -21.05
N VAL A 586 16.28 -2.56 -22.08
CA VAL A 586 17.20 -3.70 -21.87
C VAL A 586 18.47 -3.30 -21.14
N GLY A 587 18.93 -2.05 -21.27
CA GLY A 587 20.08 -1.53 -20.55
C GLY A 587 19.93 -1.56 -19.02
N GLY A 588 18.70 -1.44 -18.50
CA GLY A 588 18.43 -1.42 -17.06
C GLY A 588 17.60 -2.60 -16.52
N CYS A 589 16.76 -3.22 -17.35
CA CYS A 589 15.78 -4.23 -16.92
C CYS A 589 16.01 -5.63 -17.51
N GLY A 590 17.04 -5.82 -18.34
CA GLY A 590 17.33 -7.08 -19.00
C GLY A 590 16.41 -7.41 -20.19
N PRO A 591 16.70 -8.50 -20.92
CA PRO A 591 15.91 -8.95 -22.07
C PRO A 591 14.48 -9.33 -21.64
N ARG A 592 13.54 -9.38 -22.61
CA ARG A 592 12.13 -9.79 -22.39
C ARG A 592 11.33 -8.92 -21.39
N SER A 593 11.91 -7.81 -20.96
CA SER A 593 11.22 -6.74 -20.22
C SER A 593 10.53 -5.77 -21.20
N TYR A 594 9.40 -5.21 -20.80
CA TYR A 594 8.60 -4.26 -21.57
C TYR A 594 8.05 -3.17 -20.67
N ALA A 595 7.65 -2.05 -21.28
CA ALA A 595 6.84 -1.03 -20.63
C ALA A 595 5.66 -0.67 -21.53
N PHE A 596 4.48 -0.56 -20.94
CA PHE A 596 3.30 0.00 -21.60
C PHE A 596 3.14 1.47 -21.18
N PHE A 597 2.80 2.33 -22.13
CA PHE A 597 2.55 3.75 -21.93
C PHE A 597 1.11 4.10 -22.32
N GLY A 598 0.60 5.20 -21.77
CA GLY A 598 -0.65 5.83 -22.19
C GLY A 598 -1.83 4.85 -22.32
N SER A 599 -2.50 4.87 -23.48
CA SER A 599 -3.66 4.01 -23.71
C SER A 599 -3.37 2.51 -23.65
N LEU A 600 -2.14 2.06 -23.90
CA LEU A 600 -1.79 0.65 -23.81
C LEU A 600 -1.71 0.17 -22.35
N ALA A 601 -1.15 0.99 -21.45
CA ALA A 601 -1.16 0.71 -20.02
C ALA A 601 -2.59 0.70 -19.45
N ARG A 602 -3.44 1.60 -19.96
CA ARG A 602 -4.87 1.61 -19.65
C ARG A 602 -5.56 0.35 -20.17
N LEU A 603 -5.24 -0.11 -21.38
CA LEU A 603 -5.80 -1.34 -21.95
C LEU A 603 -5.47 -2.57 -21.10
N GLU A 604 -4.24 -2.69 -20.59
CA GLU A 604 -3.88 -3.75 -19.65
C GLU A 604 -4.79 -3.72 -18.41
N SER A 605 -4.95 -2.53 -17.82
CA SER A 605 -5.84 -2.33 -16.66
C SER A 605 -7.30 -2.65 -16.99
N ALA A 606 -7.78 -2.26 -18.17
CA ALA A 606 -9.14 -2.51 -18.63
C ALA A 606 -9.45 -4.00 -18.80
N LEU A 607 -8.51 -4.79 -19.34
CA LEU A 607 -8.64 -6.24 -19.47
C LEU A 607 -8.74 -6.93 -18.11
N ILE A 608 -7.91 -6.50 -17.14
CA ILE A 608 -7.95 -7.00 -15.77
C ILE A 608 -9.30 -6.68 -15.12
N GLN A 609 -9.74 -5.41 -15.19
CA GLN A 609 -10.99 -4.96 -14.58
C GLN A 609 -12.21 -5.64 -15.21
N LEU A 610 -12.26 -5.79 -16.54
CA LEU A 610 -13.30 -6.55 -17.23
C LEU A 610 -13.37 -7.98 -16.69
N THR A 611 -12.24 -8.65 -16.53
CA THR A 611 -12.18 -10.04 -16.05
C THR A 611 -12.62 -10.13 -14.60
N LEU A 612 -12.20 -9.20 -13.74
CA LEU A 612 -12.66 -9.12 -12.34
C LEU A 612 -14.17 -8.91 -12.23
N ASP A 613 -14.74 -8.05 -13.07
CA ASP A 613 -16.19 -7.84 -13.07
C ASP A 613 -16.95 -9.06 -13.56
N ARG A 614 -16.41 -9.80 -14.54
CA ARG A 614 -16.99 -11.05 -15.04
C ARG A 614 -16.91 -12.17 -14.00
N THR A 615 -15.77 -12.34 -13.34
CA THR A 615 -15.61 -13.32 -12.26
C THR A 615 -16.53 -13.03 -11.07
N ARG A 616 -16.67 -11.76 -10.68
CA ARG A 616 -17.63 -11.32 -9.64
C ARG A 616 -19.08 -11.67 -10.01
N ARG A 617 -19.51 -11.38 -11.25
CA ARG A 617 -20.86 -11.74 -11.74
C ARG A 617 -21.07 -13.26 -11.80
N ALA A 618 -20.01 -14.04 -12.03
CA ALA A 618 -20.03 -15.50 -12.01
C ALA A 618 -19.99 -16.11 -10.59
N GLY A 619 -19.94 -15.27 -9.54
CA GLY A 619 -19.95 -15.68 -8.14
C GLY A 619 -18.59 -16.05 -7.57
N PHE A 620 -17.49 -15.68 -8.25
CA PHE A 620 -16.14 -15.99 -7.76
C PHE A 620 -15.73 -14.98 -6.71
N ARG A 621 -15.11 -15.47 -5.62
CA ARG A 621 -14.63 -14.62 -4.54
C ARG A 621 -13.25 -14.07 -4.87
N LEU A 622 -13.14 -12.75 -4.98
CA LEU A 622 -11.85 -12.08 -5.14
C LEU A 622 -11.02 -12.21 -3.86
N VAL A 623 -9.78 -12.67 -4.02
CA VAL A 623 -8.77 -12.84 -2.97
C VAL A 623 -7.48 -12.18 -3.44
N VAL A 624 -6.78 -11.52 -2.53
CA VAL A 624 -5.43 -11.00 -2.78
C VAL A 624 -4.44 -11.95 -2.10
N VAL A 625 -3.45 -12.42 -2.85
CA VAL A 625 -2.43 -13.37 -2.38
C VAL A 625 -1.02 -12.79 -2.56
N PRO A 626 -0.05 -13.19 -1.73
CA PRO A 626 1.33 -12.72 -1.87
C PRO A 626 2.03 -13.36 -3.08
N ASP A 627 2.84 -12.57 -3.79
CA ASP A 627 3.67 -13.06 -4.91
C ASP A 627 5.01 -13.67 -4.45
N VAL A 628 5.43 -13.37 -3.21
CA VAL A 628 6.62 -13.94 -2.58
C VAL A 628 6.21 -15.12 -1.72
N LEU A 629 6.55 -16.33 -2.16
CA LEU A 629 6.11 -17.57 -1.54
C LEU A 629 7.30 -18.42 -1.09
N PRO A 630 7.15 -19.21 -0.02
CA PRO A 630 8.10 -20.28 0.26
C PRO A 630 8.24 -21.26 -0.91
N ALA A 631 9.47 -21.68 -1.19
CA ALA A 631 9.75 -22.70 -2.19
C ALA A 631 8.90 -23.97 -1.99
N SER A 632 8.68 -24.35 -0.73
CA SER A 632 7.88 -25.53 -0.38
C SER A 632 6.41 -25.43 -0.82
N VAL A 633 5.80 -24.24 -0.83
CA VAL A 633 4.41 -24.06 -1.33
C VAL A 633 4.37 -24.28 -2.84
N ILE A 634 5.35 -23.71 -3.55
CA ILE A 634 5.47 -23.83 -5.01
C ILE A 634 5.68 -25.30 -5.42
N GLU A 635 6.54 -26.02 -4.69
CA GLU A 635 6.79 -27.46 -4.89
C GLU A 635 5.53 -28.29 -4.64
N CYS A 636 4.74 -27.95 -3.60
CA CYS A 636 3.48 -28.62 -3.33
C CYS A 636 2.44 -28.41 -4.44
N CYS A 637 2.54 -27.33 -5.21
CA CYS A 637 1.70 -27.08 -6.38
C CYS A 637 2.15 -27.88 -7.62
N GLY A 638 3.30 -28.57 -7.56
CA GLY A 638 3.85 -29.37 -8.66
C GLY A 638 4.95 -28.68 -9.48
N PHE A 639 5.46 -27.53 -9.03
CA PHE A 639 6.47 -26.76 -9.76
C PHE A 639 7.86 -26.92 -9.12
N PRO A 640 8.87 -27.38 -9.88
CA PRO A 640 10.22 -27.55 -9.35
C PRO A 640 10.86 -26.19 -9.06
N THR A 641 11.50 -26.04 -7.89
CA THR A 641 12.28 -24.83 -7.54
C THR A 641 13.79 -25.03 -7.70
N SER A 642 14.22 -26.20 -8.17
CA SER A 642 15.62 -26.56 -8.41
C SER A 642 15.78 -27.34 -9.71
N GLY A 643 17.00 -27.43 -10.22
CA GLY A 643 17.31 -28.11 -11.49
C GLY A 643 17.38 -27.18 -12.70
N GLU A 644 17.78 -27.73 -13.83
CA GLU A 644 18.07 -26.97 -15.06
C GLU A 644 16.81 -26.39 -15.71
N ARG A 645 15.68 -27.11 -15.65
CA ARG A 645 14.38 -26.68 -16.20
C ARG A 645 13.56 -25.76 -15.28
N ASN A 646 14.16 -25.22 -14.22
CA ASN A 646 13.47 -24.38 -13.23
C ASN A 646 13.06 -23.00 -13.80
N GLN A 647 11.75 -22.72 -13.82
CA GLN A 647 11.17 -21.45 -14.25
C GLN A 647 11.00 -20.40 -13.13
N ILE A 648 11.29 -20.76 -11.88
CA ILE A 648 11.04 -19.95 -10.69
C ILE A 648 12.25 -19.06 -10.35
N PHE A 649 11.99 -17.76 -10.16
CA PHE A 649 12.98 -16.82 -9.61
C PHE A 649 13.12 -17.00 -8.09
N LYS A 650 14.36 -17.03 -7.62
CA LYS A 650 14.71 -17.14 -6.19
C LYS A 650 15.11 -15.79 -5.62
N ILE A 651 14.70 -15.53 -4.38
CA ILE A 651 15.13 -14.34 -3.65
C ILE A 651 16.40 -14.69 -2.86
N GLY A 652 17.40 -13.81 -2.92
CA GLY A 652 18.70 -14.00 -2.27
C GLY A 652 18.56 -14.11 -0.74
N ARG A 653 19.40 -14.96 -0.13
CA ARG A 653 19.49 -15.07 1.35
C ARG A 653 20.33 -13.92 1.89
N MET A 654 19.91 -13.32 3.01
CA MET A 654 20.59 -12.14 3.60
C MET A 654 21.96 -12.46 4.23
N SER A 655 22.32 -13.72 4.46
CA SER A 655 23.69 -14.13 4.83
C SER A 655 23.99 -15.56 4.40
N ALA A 656 25.25 -15.83 4.01
CA ALA A 656 25.74 -17.15 3.62
C ALA A 656 26.17 -18.00 4.84
N ASP A 657 26.43 -17.37 6.00
CA ASP A 657 27.13 -17.97 7.13
C ASP A 657 26.24 -18.39 8.32
N ASP A 658 24.92 -18.27 8.19
CA ASP A 658 23.97 -18.81 9.19
C ASP A 658 23.22 -20.04 8.63
N PRO A 659 23.80 -21.25 8.75
CA PRO A 659 23.13 -22.48 8.33
C PRO A 659 21.88 -22.83 9.16
N ALA A 660 21.55 -22.05 10.20
CA ALA A 660 20.41 -22.30 11.09
C ALA A 660 19.18 -21.40 10.82
N VAL A 661 19.20 -20.48 9.86
CA VAL A 661 18.09 -19.54 9.60
C VAL A 661 17.65 -19.52 8.13
N GLY A 662 16.41 -19.98 7.87
CA GLY A 662 15.57 -19.39 6.83
C GLY A 662 15.09 -20.31 5.70
N GLN A 663 13.77 -20.46 5.62
CA GLN A 663 13.01 -21.00 4.49
C GLN A 663 13.38 -20.24 3.18
N GLN A 664 13.63 -20.95 2.07
CA GLN A 664 13.88 -20.32 0.76
C GLN A 664 12.59 -19.67 0.24
N TYR A 665 12.67 -18.41 -0.17
CA TYR A 665 11.57 -17.70 -0.82
C TYR A 665 11.80 -17.54 -2.32
N CYS A 666 10.71 -17.53 -3.06
CA CYS A 666 10.65 -17.50 -4.51
C CYS A 666 9.54 -16.55 -4.96
N LEU A 667 9.67 -16.02 -6.17
CA LEU A 667 8.58 -15.29 -6.83
C LEU A 667 7.64 -16.28 -7.50
N SER A 668 6.34 -16.08 -7.33
CA SER A 668 5.32 -16.95 -7.91
C SER A 668 5.20 -16.76 -9.43
N GLY A 669 5.01 -17.88 -10.14
CA GLY A 669 4.75 -17.87 -11.59
C GLY A 669 3.27 -17.71 -11.96
N THR A 670 2.40 -17.67 -10.94
CA THR A 670 0.93 -17.60 -11.02
C THR A 670 0.33 -17.43 -9.61
N ALA A 671 -0.78 -16.69 -9.49
CA ALA A 671 -1.55 -16.60 -8.25
C ALA A 671 -2.10 -17.95 -7.76
N GLU A 672 -2.18 -18.97 -8.61
CA GLU A 672 -2.52 -20.35 -8.23
C GLU A 672 -1.69 -20.81 -7.02
N MET A 673 -0.38 -20.54 -7.03
CA MET A 673 0.52 -20.94 -5.95
C MET A 673 0.17 -20.24 -4.63
N GLY A 674 -0.21 -18.96 -4.70
CA GLY A 674 -0.63 -18.18 -3.54
C GLY A 674 -2.01 -18.59 -3.03
N LEU A 675 -2.95 -18.90 -3.93
CA LEU A 675 -4.30 -19.36 -3.61
C LEU A 675 -4.29 -20.76 -3.02
N ALA A 676 -3.47 -21.67 -3.56
CA ALA A 676 -3.27 -23.00 -2.99
C ALA A 676 -2.64 -22.90 -1.58
N GLY A 677 -1.62 -22.03 -1.41
CA GLY A 677 -1.05 -21.73 -0.10
C GLY A 677 -2.04 -21.11 0.89
N PHE A 678 -2.95 -20.26 0.41
CA PHE A 678 -4.06 -19.70 1.20
C PHE A 678 -5.05 -20.79 1.65
N CYS A 679 -5.32 -21.79 0.80
CA CYS A 679 -6.22 -22.90 1.11
C CYS A 679 -5.57 -23.98 2.00
N ALA A 680 -4.24 -24.00 2.13
CA ALA A 680 -3.51 -25.03 2.87
C ALA A 680 -4.01 -25.21 4.31
N ASP A 681 -4.04 -26.46 4.78
CA ASP A 681 -4.51 -26.89 6.11
C ASP A 681 -5.97 -26.54 6.47
N ASN A 682 -6.79 -26.15 5.49
CA ASN A 682 -8.21 -25.84 5.71
C ASN A 682 -9.13 -26.96 5.19
N VAL A 683 -10.33 -27.00 5.78
CA VAL A 683 -11.44 -27.85 5.34
C VAL A 683 -12.48 -26.95 4.66
N PHE A 684 -12.85 -27.27 3.43
CA PHE A 684 -13.87 -26.58 2.63
C PHE A 684 -15.16 -27.40 2.57
N GLY A 685 -16.24 -26.82 2.04
CA GLY A 685 -17.57 -27.44 1.99
C GLY A 685 -18.42 -27.17 3.24
N GLY A 686 -19.58 -27.83 3.33
CA GLY A 686 -20.61 -27.57 4.34
C GLY A 686 -21.50 -26.39 3.95
N GLY A 687 -22.64 -26.68 3.31
CA GLY A 687 -23.56 -25.66 2.78
C GLY A 687 -24.20 -25.98 1.42
N GLY A 688 -24.07 -27.22 0.92
CA GLY A 688 -24.72 -27.70 -0.31
C GLY A 688 -24.03 -27.31 -1.63
N ALA A 689 -22.99 -26.47 -1.60
CA ALA A 689 -22.22 -26.12 -2.79
C ALA A 689 -21.15 -27.19 -3.10
N ASP A 690 -21.04 -27.60 -4.37
CA ASP A 690 -20.08 -28.63 -4.83
C ASP A 690 -18.66 -28.08 -5.09
N ALA A 691 -18.49 -26.75 -5.12
CA ALA A 691 -17.19 -26.10 -5.29
C ALA A 691 -17.17 -24.64 -4.79
N GLU A 692 -16.01 -24.23 -4.29
CA GLU A 692 -15.67 -22.86 -3.89
C GLU A 692 -14.82 -22.21 -4.99
N PHE A 693 -15.31 -21.13 -5.59
CA PHE A 693 -14.63 -20.43 -6.69
C PHE A 693 -13.91 -19.18 -6.16
N LEU A 694 -12.59 -19.14 -6.33
CA LEU A 694 -11.72 -18.02 -5.96
C LEU A 694 -11.13 -17.39 -7.22
N CYS A 695 -10.82 -16.10 -7.12
CA CYS A 695 -10.12 -15.35 -8.16
C CYS A 695 -9.06 -14.45 -7.53
N ALA A 696 -7.90 -14.28 -8.17
CA ALA A 696 -6.87 -13.36 -7.72
C ALA A 696 -6.15 -12.68 -8.89
N VAL A 697 -5.69 -11.44 -8.67
CA VAL A 697 -4.78 -10.74 -9.60
C VAL A 697 -3.38 -10.78 -9.01
N SER A 698 -2.39 -11.17 -9.81
CA SER A 698 -0.98 -11.19 -9.41
C SER A 698 -0.05 -10.74 -10.53
N ARG A 699 1.14 -10.27 -10.14
CA ARG A 699 2.29 -10.25 -11.05
C ARG A 699 2.92 -11.63 -11.07
N CYS A 700 3.07 -12.19 -12.26
CA CYS A 700 3.62 -13.52 -12.50
C CYS A 700 5.05 -13.40 -13.00
N TYR A 701 5.97 -14.15 -12.39
CA TYR A 701 7.40 -14.08 -12.70
C TYR A 701 7.90 -15.43 -13.22
N ARG A 702 8.49 -15.45 -14.42
CA ARG A 702 9.00 -16.69 -15.06
C ARG A 702 10.34 -16.47 -15.75
N ARG A 703 11.29 -17.39 -15.53
CA ARG A 703 12.66 -17.27 -16.06
C ARG A 703 12.76 -17.41 -17.58
N GLU A 704 11.78 -18.05 -18.22
CA GLU A 704 11.57 -18.15 -19.67
C GLU A 704 12.86 -18.24 -20.50
N ILE A 705 13.32 -19.48 -20.72
CA ILE A 705 14.69 -19.77 -21.21
C ILE A 705 14.78 -19.73 -22.76
N SER A 706 13.65 -19.63 -23.48
CA SER A 706 13.65 -19.71 -24.96
C SER A 706 13.65 -18.34 -25.65
N PRO A 707 14.64 -18.03 -26.52
CA PRO A 707 14.80 -16.72 -27.14
C PRO A 707 13.95 -16.47 -28.40
N GLN A 708 13.18 -17.45 -28.91
CA GLN A 708 12.63 -17.40 -30.27
C GLN A 708 11.24 -16.77 -30.45
N GLU A 709 10.47 -16.57 -29.37
CA GLU A 709 9.09 -16.08 -29.49
C GLU A 709 8.97 -14.55 -29.40
N SER A 710 7.85 -13.96 -29.83
CA SER A 710 7.60 -12.52 -29.74
C SER A 710 7.54 -11.99 -28.31
N LEU A 711 7.69 -10.66 -28.16
CA LEU A 711 7.90 -10.02 -26.86
C LEU A 711 6.71 -10.21 -25.95
N LEU A 712 5.49 -9.85 -26.37
CA LEU A 712 4.31 -9.92 -25.48
C LEU A 712 3.76 -11.35 -25.33
N TYR A 713 4.22 -12.28 -26.17
CA TYR A 713 3.86 -13.69 -26.06
C TYR A 713 4.61 -14.41 -24.93
N ARG A 714 5.92 -14.13 -24.78
CA ARG A 714 6.76 -14.67 -23.69
C ARG A 714 7.63 -13.59 -23.06
N THR A 715 7.31 -13.24 -21.82
CA THR A 715 7.96 -12.22 -21.00
C THR A 715 8.39 -12.79 -19.64
N HIS A 716 9.34 -12.13 -18.96
CA HIS A 716 9.73 -12.53 -17.60
C HIS A 716 8.70 -12.14 -16.54
N GLN A 717 7.90 -11.10 -16.80
CA GLN A 717 6.92 -10.56 -15.87
C GLN A 717 5.64 -10.20 -16.62
N PHE A 718 4.49 -10.67 -16.14
CA PHE A 718 3.20 -10.28 -16.71
C PHE A 718 2.10 -10.32 -15.65
N THR A 719 0.96 -9.72 -15.97
CA THR A 719 -0.20 -9.73 -15.08
C THR A 719 -1.13 -10.84 -15.44
N LYS A 720 -1.61 -11.56 -14.42
CA LYS A 720 -2.62 -12.57 -14.60
C LYS A 720 -3.77 -12.41 -13.61
N VAL A 721 -4.99 -12.51 -14.12
CA VAL A 721 -6.17 -12.82 -13.31
C VAL A 721 -6.34 -14.33 -13.33
N GLU A 722 -6.17 -14.97 -12.17
CA GLU A 722 -6.27 -16.41 -12.00
C GLU A 722 -7.58 -16.83 -11.34
N ILE A 723 -8.16 -17.91 -11.82
CA ILE A 723 -9.28 -18.62 -11.21
C ILE A 723 -8.73 -19.86 -10.50
N PHE A 724 -9.14 -20.09 -9.26
CA PHE A 724 -8.79 -21.28 -8.48
C PHE A 724 -10.04 -21.83 -7.81
N CYS A 725 -10.24 -23.14 -7.89
CA CYS A 725 -11.40 -23.79 -7.30
C CYS A 725 -10.97 -24.88 -6.35
N VAL A 726 -11.68 -24.96 -5.22
CA VAL A 726 -11.64 -26.11 -4.32
C VAL A 726 -12.99 -26.81 -4.45
N ALA A 727 -13.00 -28.04 -4.94
CA ALA A 727 -14.21 -28.78 -5.26
C ALA A 727 -14.34 -30.06 -4.44
N ARG A 728 -15.57 -30.54 -4.32
CA ARG A 728 -15.88 -31.86 -3.75
C ARG A 728 -15.10 -32.96 -4.49
N PRO A 729 -14.48 -33.92 -3.79
CA PRO A 729 -13.64 -34.95 -4.41
C PRO A 729 -14.48 -36.07 -5.04
N SER A 730 -15.25 -35.71 -6.07
CA SER A 730 -15.97 -36.63 -6.95
C SER A 730 -15.65 -36.30 -8.40
N ARG A 731 -15.70 -37.30 -9.29
CA ARG A 731 -15.46 -37.10 -10.72
C ARG A 731 -16.48 -36.11 -11.29
N GLU A 732 -17.73 -36.27 -10.91
CA GLU A 732 -18.86 -35.46 -11.38
C GLU A 732 -18.74 -34.00 -10.95
N ALA A 733 -18.33 -33.71 -9.70
CA ALA A 733 -18.12 -32.34 -9.25
C ALA A 733 -16.86 -31.71 -9.88
N GLY A 734 -15.78 -32.49 -10.01
CA GLY A 734 -14.54 -32.05 -10.67
C GLY A 734 -14.76 -31.68 -12.13
N ASP A 735 -15.38 -32.57 -12.91
CA ASP A 735 -15.63 -32.37 -14.34
C ASP A 735 -16.62 -31.22 -14.59
N ARG A 736 -17.71 -31.12 -13.80
CA ARG A 736 -18.63 -29.97 -13.89
C ARG A 736 -17.95 -28.64 -13.58
N THR A 737 -17.04 -28.62 -12.59
CA THR A 737 -16.28 -27.42 -12.24
C THR A 737 -15.30 -27.05 -13.35
N PHE A 738 -14.62 -28.04 -13.93
CA PHE A 738 -13.70 -27.89 -15.06
C PHE A 738 -14.40 -27.28 -16.28
N ASP A 739 -15.54 -27.85 -16.69
CA ASP A 739 -16.32 -27.37 -17.83
C ASP A 739 -16.86 -25.95 -17.59
N LYS A 740 -17.26 -25.61 -16.36
CA LYS A 740 -17.71 -24.26 -15.99
C LYS A 740 -16.60 -23.22 -16.15
N ILE A 741 -15.34 -23.56 -15.85
CA ILE A 741 -14.20 -22.66 -16.05
C ILE A 741 -13.94 -22.44 -17.54
N ILE A 742 -13.99 -23.51 -18.34
CA ILE A 742 -13.78 -23.43 -19.81
C ILE A 742 -14.88 -22.60 -20.48
N ASP A 743 -16.14 -22.80 -20.09
CA ASP A 743 -17.26 -21.99 -20.60
C ASP A 743 -17.11 -20.52 -20.19
N PHE A 744 -16.71 -20.23 -18.95
CA PHE A 744 -16.41 -18.87 -18.50
C PHE A 744 -15.33 -18.21 -19.36
N GLN A 745 -14.20 -18.89 -19.58
CA GLN A 745 -13.10 -18.39 -20.41
C GLN A 745 -13.53 -18.17 -21.85
N SER A 746 -14.24 -19.14 -22.43
CA SER A 746 -14.73 -19.06 -23.81
C SER A 746 -15.65 -17.86 -24.03
N ARG A 747 -16.56 -17.59 -23.08
CA ARG A 747 -17.42 -16.41 -23.12
C ARG A 747 -16.63 -15.11 -22.99
N LEU A 748 -15.66 -15.06 -22.07
CA LEU A 748 -14.80 -13.89 -21.88
C LEU A 748 -14.01 -13.54 -23.16
N TYR A 749 -13.43 -14.54 -23.83
CA TYR A 749 -12.66 -14.31 -25.06
C TYR A 749 -13.53 -14.05 -26.29
N SER A 750 -14.75 -14.62 -26.30
CA SER A 750 -15.78 -14.28 -27.29
C SER A 750 -16.22 -12.82 -27.18
N ASP A 751 -16.42 -12.31 -25.96
CA ASP A 751 -16.75 -10.91 -25.70
C ASP A 751 -15.66 -9.93 -26.19
N LEU A 752 -14.40 -10.38 -26.24
CA LEU A 752 -13.28 -9.63 -26.81
C LEU A 752 -13.17 -9.75 -28.34
N GLU A 753 -14.13 -10.44 -28.96
CA GLU A 753 -14.21 -10.70 -30.41
C GLU A 753 -12.97 -11.42 -30.97
N LEU A 754 -12.37 -12.31 -30.19
CA LEU A 754 -11.22 -13.11 -30.61
C LEU A 754 -11.66 -14.37 -31.36
N HIS A 755 -10.92 -14.73 -32.42
CA HIS A 755 -11.04 -16.04 -33.04
C HIS A 755 -10.13 -17.04 -32.31
N PHE A 756 -10.69 -18.09 -31.73
CA PHE A 756 -9.92 -19.05 -30.93
C PHE A 756 -10.39 -20.49 -31.10
N ARG A 757 -9.53 -21.42 -30.69
CA ARG A 757 -9.78 -22.87 -30.60
C ARG A 757 -9.56 -23.37 -29.19
N VAL A 758 -10.42 -24.29 -28.76
CA VAL A 758 -10.37 -24.96 -27.46
C VAL A 758 -9.82 -26.36 -27.68
N LEU A 759 -8.68 -26.67 -27.06
CA LEU A 759 -7.92 -27.88 -27.29
C LEU A 759 -7.80 -28.69 -25.99
N GLU A 760 -8.11 -29.97 -26.06
CA GLU A 760 -7.72 -30.90 -25.00
C GLU A 760 -6.27 -31.34 -25.21
N ILE A 761 -5.48 -31.16 -24.17
CA ILE A 761 -4.04 -31.34 -24.20
C ILE A 761 -3.68 -32.81 -23.98
N PRO A 762 -2.78 -33.40 -24.78
CA PRO A 762 -2.43 -34.80 -24.66
C PRO A 762 -1.59 -35.09 -23.41
N THR A 763 -1.51 -36.37 -23.04
CA THR A 763 -0.86 -36.85 -21.81
C THR A 763 0.57 -36.34 -21.61
N SER A 764 1.37 -36.22 -22.68
CA SER A 764 2.76 -35.74 -22.61
C SER A 764 2.91 -34.27 -22.18
N GLU A 765 1.86 -33.46 -22.33
CA GLU A 765 1.88 -32.01 -22.10
C GLU A 765 1.06 -31.58 -20.87
N LEU A 766 0.63 -32.53 -20.04
CA LEU A 766 -0.15 -32.22 -18.83
C LEU A 766 0.69 -31.59 -17.71
N GLY A 767 2.03 -31.76 -17.72
CA GLY A 767 2.90 -31.41 -16.59
C GLY A 767 2.59 -32.29 -15.36
N ASN A 768 3.29 -32.15 -14.23
CA ASN A 768 3.07 -33.09 -13.11
C ASN A 768 1.67 -33.03 -12.43
N PRO A 769 1.06 -31.86 -12.16
CA PRO A 769 -0.15 -31.80 -11.32
C PRO A 769 -1.45 -32.11 -12.08
N ALA A 770 -1.54 -31.87 -13.39
CA ALA A 770 -2.81 -31.94 -14.11
C ALA A 770 -3.24 -33.39 -14.39
N HIS A 771 -4.47 -33.69 -14.00
CA HIS A 771 -5.21 -34.90 -14.39
C HIS A 771 -5.77 -34.77 -15.80
N ARG A 772 -6.34 -33.59 -16.09
CA ARG A 772 -6.89 -33.19 -17.38
C ARG A 772 -6.58 -31.71 -17.61
N LYS A 773 -6.26 -31.32 -18.84
CA LYS A 773 -5.92 -29.94 -19.21
C LYS A 773 -6.56 -29.55 -20.52
N VAL A 774 -7.11 -28.35 -20.56
CA VAL A 774 -7.65 -27.72 -21.77
C VAL A 774 -6.99 -26.36 -21.94
N ASP A 775 -6.48 -26.10 -23.14
CA ASP A 775 -5.92 -24.81 -23.50
C ASP A 775 -6.83 -24.11 -24.51
N ILE A 776 -6.90 -22.79 -24.41
CA ILE A 776 -7.56 -21.95 -25.39
C ILE A 776 -6.49 -21.15 -26.12
N GLU A 777 -6.45 -21.33 -27.43
CA GLU A 777 -5.50 -20.65 -28.30
C GLU A 777 -6.23 -19.68 -29.21
N ALA A 778 -5.82 -18.41 -29.18
CA ALA A 778 -6.34 -17.39 -30.07
C ALA A 778 -5.45 -17.24 -31.31
N LEU A 779 -6.06 -16.95 -32.46
CA LEU A 779 -5.33 -16.58 -33.66
C LEU A 779 -4.62 -15.23 -33.43
N MET A 780 -3.34 -15.18 -33.77
CA MET A 780 -2.48 -14.00 -33.74
C MET A 780 -2.08 -13.67 -35.19
N PRO A 781 -2.82 -12.78 -35.88
CA PRO A 781 -2.66 -12.54 -37.31
C PRO A 781 -1.25 -12.11 -37.74
N GLY A 782 -0.51 -11.38 -36.91
CA GLY A 782 0.81 -10.84 -37.27
C GLY A 782 1.86 -11.92 -37.53
N GLU A 783 1.72 -13.08 -36.88
CA GLU A 783 2.58 -14.26 -37.08
C GLU A 783 1.84 -15.40 -37.81
N GLY A 784 0.54 -15.25 -38.06
CA GLY A 784 -0.28 -16.27 -38.72
C GLY A 784 -0.43 -17.57 -37.92
N MET A 785 -0.31 -17.51 -36.59
CA MET A 785 -0.33 -18.68 -35.71
C MET A 785 -1.43 -18.62 -34.66
N TYR A 786 -1.80 -19.78 -34.11
CA TYR A 786 -2.58 -19.86 -32.88
C TYR A 786 -1.64 -19.86 -31.68
N GLY A 787 -1.90 -18.99 -30.70
CA GLY A 787 -1.11 -18.89 -29.48
C GLY A 787 -1.97 -19.08 -28.23
N GLU A 788 -1.47 -19.82 -27.25
CA GLU A 788 -2.16 -20.10 -25.98
C GLU A 788 -2.39 -18.81 -25.21
N ILE A 789 -3.65 -18.42 -25.02
CA ILE A 789 -4.04 -17.29 -24.18
C ILE A 789 -4.54 -17.71 -22.80
N SER A 790 -4.86 -19.00 -22.64
CA SER A 790 -5.43 -19.55 -21.42
C SER A 790 -5.22 -21.05 -21.32
N SER A 791 -5.10 -21.52 -20.08
CA SER A 791 -5.10 -22.93 -19.72
C SER A 791 -5.98 -23.16 -18.51
N THR A 792 -6.60 -24.33 -18.45
CA THR A 792 -7.43 -24.82 -17.36
C THR A 792 -7.03 -26.24 -17.02
N SER A 793 -6.76 -26.51 -15.75
CA SER A 793 -6.32 -27.82 -15.26
C SER A 793 -7.22 -28.30 -14.14
N ASN A 794 -7.66 -29.56 -14.24
CA ASN A 794 -8.15 -30.30 -13.09
C ASN A 794 -6.97 -31.04 -12.47
N CYS A 795 -6.61 -30.72 -11.23
CA CYS A 795 -5.48 -31.31 -10.53
C CYS A 795 -5.89 -32.41 -9.54
N THR A 796 -7.19 -32.76 -9.50
CA THR A 796 -7.76 -33.68 -8.50
C THR A 796 -7.21 -33.37 -7.10
N ASP A 797 -6.84 -34.36 -6.33
CA ASP A 797 -6.24 -34.22 -5.01
C ASP A 797 -4.72 -33.98 -5.01
N TYR A 798 -4.06 -33.81 -6.17
CA TYR A 798 -2.59 -33.73 -6.25
C TYR A 798 -2.01 -32.63 -5.35
N GLN A 799 -2.55 -31.41 -5.45
CA GLN A 799 -2.11 -30.25 -4.66
C GLN A 799 -2.72 -30.31 -3.26
N ALA A 800 -3.97 -30.76 -3.16
CA ALA A 800 -4.70 -30.86 -1.91
C ALA A 800 -4.03 -31.84 -0.92
N ALA A 801 -3.55 -32.98 -1.40
CA ALA A 801 -2.82 -33.95 -0.59
C ALA A 801 -1.48 -33.39 -0.08
N ARG A 802 -0.81 -32.56 -0.90
CA ARG A 802 0.49 -31.94 -0.55
C ARG A 802 0.35 -30.76 0.42
N LEU A 803 -0.76 -30.01 0.32
CA LEU A 803 -1.07 -28.84 1.14
C LEU A 803 -2.10 -29.11 2.25
N ASN A 804 -2.53 -30.36 2.39
CA ASN A 804 -3.55 -30.79 3.34
C ASN A 804 -4.87 -30.00 3.24
N ILE A 805 -5.34 -29.80 2.00
CA ILE A 805 -6.64 -29.16 1.70
C ILE A 805 -7.71 -30.25 1.71
N ARG A 806 -8.72 -30.09 2.55
CA ARG A 806 -9.72 -31.12 2.83
C ARG A 806 -11.12 -30.67 2.41
N TRP A 807 -12.00 -31.62 2.17
CA TRP A 807 -13.42 -31.36 1.89
C TRP A 807 -14.29 -32.00 2.96
N LYS A 808 -15.23 -31.24 3.53
CA LYS A 808 -16.21 -31.74 4.49
C LYS A 808 -17.33 -32.46 3.74
N GLU A 809 -17.46 -33.75 4.01
CA GLU A 809 -18.62 -34.55 3.61
C GLU A 809 -19.70 -34.48 4.69
N ASP A 810 -20.98 -34.47 4.29
CA ASP A 810 -22.06 -34.04 5.18
C ASP A 810 -22.37 -35.02 6.32
N ASP A 811 -21.97 -36.32 6.30
CA ASP A 811 -22.18 -37.20 7.47
C ASP A 811 -21.49 -38.60 7.49
N VAL A 812 -20.39 -38.86 6.77
CA VAL A 812 -19.94 -40.28 6.57
C VAL A 812 -18.48 -40.60 6.92
N ALA A 813 -17.56 -39.63 7.07
CA ALA A 813 -16.14 -39.95 7.21
C ALA A 813 -15.55 -39.53 8.58
N GLU A 814 -14.88 -40.46 9.26
CA GLU A 814 -14.10 -40.21 10.48
C GLU A 814 -12.95 -39.21 10.21
N VAL A 815 -12.47 -39.15 8.96
CA VAL A 815 -11.49 -38.18 8.44
C VAL A 815 -11.97 -37.62 7.11
N ASN A 816 -12.04 -36.28 7.00
CA ASN A 816 -12.40 -35.60 5.76
C ASN A 816 -11.46 -35.99 4.60
N PRO A 817 -11.97 -36.31 3.39
CA PRO A 817 -11.14 -36.57 2.22
C PRO A 817 -10.37 -35.32 1.78
N PHE A 818 -9.32 -35.51 0.98
CA PHE A 818 -8.67 -34.39 0.29
C PHE A 818 -9.60 -33.82 -0.77
N ALA A 819 -9.68 -32.50 -0.87
CA ALA A 819 -10.49 -31.84 -1.89
C ALA A 819 -9.88 -32.01 -3.29
N TYR A 820 -10.66 -31.74 -4.34
CA TYR A 820 -10.09 -31.53 -5.67
C TYR A 820 -9.72 -30.07 -5.86
N THR A 821 -8.58 -29.79 -6.48
CA THR A 821 -8.19 -28.43 -6.87
C THR A 821 -8.23 -28.30 -8.39
N LEU A 822 -8.72 -27.15 -8.85
CA LEU A 822 -8.72 -26.78 -10.25
C LEU A 822 -8.20 -25.36 -10.39
N ASN A 823 -7.49 -25.08 -11.48
CA ASN A 823 -7.01 -23.75 -11.83
C ASN A 823 -7.43 -23.40 -13.26
N GLY A 824 -7.56 -22.11 -13.53
CA GLY A 824 -7.86 -21.61 -14.87
C GLY A 824 -7.37 -20.17 -15.04
N THR A 825 -6.80 -19.87 -16.20
CA THR A 825 -6.42 -18.50 -16.53
C THR A 825 -7.65 -17.68 -16.89
N GLY A 826 -7.98 -16.65 -16.10
CA GLY A 826 -9.00 -15.68 -16.48
C GLY A 826 -8.46 -14.76 -17.58
N CYS A 827 -7.39 -14.03 -17.26
CA CYS A 827 -6.77 -13.09 -18.18
C CYS A 827 -5.25 -13.07 -18.01
N ALA A 828 -4.50 -13.65 -18.94
CA ALA A 828 -3.06 -13.41 -19.10
C ALA A 828 -2.87 -12.15 -19.96
N ALA A 829 -2.65 -11.00 -19.31
CA ALA A 829 -2.88 -9.69 -19.90
C ALA A 829 -2.05 -9.45 -21.17
N THR A 830 -0.77 -9.82 -21.20
CA THR A 830 0.11 -9.57 -22.36
C THR A 830 -0.28 -10.37 -23.59
N ARG A 831 -0.65 -11.65 -23.43
CA ARG A 831 -1.04 -12.51 -24.55
C ARG A 831 -2.41 -12.16 -25.11
N ILE A 832 -3.35 -11.83 -24.24
CA ILE A 832 -4.67 -11.33 -24.66
C ILE A 832 -4.52 -9.99 -25.37
N LEU A 833 -3.67 -9.10 -24.84
CA LEU A 833 -3.36 -7.83 -25.49
C LEU A 833 -2.76 -8.05 -26.88
N LYS A 834 -1.78 -8.94 -27.04
CA LYS A 834 -1.20 -9.31 -28.36
C LYS A 834 -2.29 -9.79 -29.32
N ALA A 835 -3.12 -10.76 -28.93
CA ALA A 835 -4.19 -11.27 -29.77
C ALA A 835 -5.20 -10.17 -30.15
N LEU A 836 -5.56 -9.30 -29.21
CA LEU A 836 -6.52 -8.21 -29.41
C LEU A 836 -5.98 -7.16 -30.38
N VAL A 837 -4.76 -6.65 -30.16
CA VAL A 837 -4.22 -5.58 -31.00
C VAL A 837 -3.99 -6.03 -32.44
N GLU A 838 -3.53 -7.27 -32.64
CA GLU A 838 -3.34 -7.82 -33.97
C GLU A 838 -4.66 -8.13 -34.68
N THR A 839 -5.69 -8.57 -33.94
CA THR A 839 -7.02 -8.87 -34.50
C THR A 839 -7.78 -7.62 -34.92
N HIS A 840 -7.61 -6.52 -34.19
CA HIS A 840 -8.41 -5.31 -34.38
C HIS A 840 -7.63 -4.14 -35.01
N GLN A 841 -6.49 -4.42 -35.64
CA GLN A 841 -5.70 -3.43 -36.38
C GLN A 841 -6.45 -2.94 -37.63
N ASN A 842 -6.26 -1.66 -37.95
CA ASN A 842 -6.72 -1.01 -39.17
C ASN A 842 -5.54 -0.73 -40.12
N THR A 843 -5.83 -0.44 -41.38
CA THR A 843 -4.82 -0.14 -42.41
C THR A 843 -3.98 1.10 -42.11
N ASP A 844 -4.55 2.08 -41.40
CA ASP A 844 -3.89 3.31 -40.94
C ASP A 844 -2.96 3.09 -39.73
N GLY A 845 -2.86 1.87 -39.20
CA GLY A 845 -2.03 1.52 -38.03
C GLY A 845 -2.71 1.67 -36.68
N SER A 846 -3.92 2.24 -36.64
CA SER A 846 -4.72 2.34 -35.43
C SER A 846 -5.42 1.01 -35.07
N ILE A 847 -5.92 0.88 -33.83
CA ILE A 847 -6.52 -0.37 -33.35
C ILE A 847 -7.91 -0.10 -32.77
N ASN A 848 -8.95 -0.72 -33.31
CA ASN A 848 -10.30 -0.62 -32.73
C ASN A 848 -10.39 -1.44 -31.44
N LEU A 849 -11.11 -0.93 -30.44
CA LEU A 849 -11.33 -1.65 -29.19
C LEU A 849 -12.72 -2.29 -29.19
N PRO A 850 -12.85 -3.58 -28.80
CA PRO A 850 -14.14 -4.22 -28.54
C PRO A 850 -15.04 -3.38 -27.63
N ARG A 851 -16.35 -3.34 -27.93
CA ARG A 851 -17.32 -2.51 -27.19
C ARG A 851 -17.32 -2.79 -25.69
N VAL A 852 -17.06 -4.03 -25.29
CA VAL A 852 -17.01 -4.45 -23.89
C VAL A 852 -15.91 -3.77 -23.08
N LEU A 853 -14.88 -3.21 -23.74
CA LEU A 853 -13.79 -2.50 -23.08
C LEU A 853 -14.03 -1.00 -22.92
N TRP A 854 -14.96 -0.39 -23.68
CA TRP A 854 -15.17 1.06 -23.66
C TRP A 854 -15.46 1.63 -22.26
N PRO A 855 -16.27 0.99 -21.40
CA PRO A 855 -16.51 1.49 -20.04
C PRO A 855 -15.24 1.52 -19.17
N TYR A 856 -14.29 0.63 -19.42
CA TYR A 856 -13.01 0.55 -18.68
C TYR A 856 -11.91 1.40 -19.31
N MET A 857 -12.15 1.94 -20.50
CA MET A 857 -11.24 2.80 -21.27
C MET A 857 -11.67 4.27 -21.24
N ASN A 858 -12.58 4.68 -20.34
CA ASN A 858 -13.19 6.01 -20.28
C ASN A 858 -13.84 6.45 -21.61
N GLY A 859 -14.50 5.51 -22.29
CA GLY A 859 -15.17 5.77 -23.57
C GLY A 859 -14.26 5.78 -24.80
N ILE A 860 -12.94 5.57 -24.65
CA ILE A 860 -12.03 5.42 -25.78
C ILE A 860 -12.42 4.16 -26.57
N GLN A 861 -12.65 4.33 -27.87
CA GLN A 861 -13.10 3.25 -28.77
C GLN A 861 -11.99 2.71 -29.67
N LYS A 862 -10.86 3.42 -29.74
CA LYS A 862 -9.79 3.16 -30.71
C LYS A 862 -8.46 3.65 -30.13
N LEU A 863 -7.42 2.83 -30.22
CA LEU A 863 -6.04 3.24 -29.94
C LEU A 863 -5.48 3.93 -31.19
N GLN A 864 -4.84 5.07 -30.97
CA GLN A 864 -4.25 5.90 -32.01
C GLN A 864 -2.84 6.30 -31.59
N MET A 865 -2.11 6.94 -32.50
CA MET A 865 -0.74 7.34 -32.24
C MET A 865 -0.73 8.32 -31.06
N GLU A 866 0.09 8.03 -30.07
CA GLU A 866 0.30 8.89 -28.92
C GLU A 866 1.72 9.43 -28.98
N GLU A 867 1.90 10.70 -28.61
CA GLU A 867 3.23 11.25 -28.43
C GLU A 867 3.94 10.47 -27.32
N SER A 868 4.91 9.65 -27.70
CA SER A 868 5.74 8.96 -26.73
C SER A 868 6.55 10.00 -25.95
N PRO A 869 6.57 9.97 -24.61
CA PRO A 869 7.40 10.88 -23.81
C PRO A 869 8.90 10.82 -24.22
N LEU A 870 9.32 9.67 -24.76
CA LEU A 870 10.69 9.36 -25.19
C LEU A 870 11.02 9.79 -26.63
N MET A 871 10.04 10.26 -27.42
CA MET A 871 10.24 10.78 -28.78
C MET A 871 10.63 12.26 -28.82
N MET A 872 10.73 12.92 -27.66
CA MET A 872 11.12 14.33 -27.55
C MET A 872 12.59 14.55 -27.21
N TYR A 873 13.42 13.51 -27.37
CA TYR A 873 14.87 13.53 -27.23
C TYR A 873 15.57 13.03 -28.49
#